data_AF-A0A3Q3N6N7-F1
#
_entry.id   AF-A0A3Q3N6N7-F1
#
_cell.length_a   1.000
_cell.length_b   1.000
_cell.length_c   1.000
_cell.angle_alpha   90.00
_cell.angle_beta   90.00
_cell.angle_gamma   90.00
#
_symmetry.space_group_name_H-M   'P 1'
#
loop_
_entity.id
_entity.type
_entity.pdbx_description
1 polymer ?
#
loop_
_entity_poly.entity_id
_entity_poly.type
_entity_poly.pdbx_seq_one_letter_code
_entity_poly.pdbx_strand_id
1 'polypeptide(L)'
;MLRLPTVGRALAGAAKSSLAPSNTVRTTVRAASNMVEVFVDGKPVEVEPGTTVLQACEKAGIQIPRFCYHERLSVAGNCRMCLVEIEKAPKPVAACAMPVMKGWNILTDSERTRKAREGVMEFLLANHPLDCPICDQGGECDLQDQSMQFGSDRSRFTEGKRAVEDKNIGPLIKTIMTRCIQCTRCVRFASEIAGVEDLGTTGRGNNLQIGTYVEKMFMSELSGNVIDVCPVGALTSKPYAFTARPWETRKTESIDVLDAMGSNIVVSTRGGEVMRVLPRLNEDVNEEWISDKTRFAYDGLKRQRLNQPMVKDDSGQLMPTTWEDALTRVAGALQGMQGGEVAAIAGGMADAEALVSLKDLLNRLNSENLCTEEVFPMSGAGTDLRSNYLLNSRIAGIEDCDLLLLIGTNPRYEAPLFNARIRKSWLHNELRVALVGHSVDLSYSYDHLGEETSVLKELANGTHPFCQVLSAAKRPVVVVGSSALQREDGAAVLSAVSTIAHNARTSSGVEGGWKVLNILHRVASQVAALDLGYKAGVDAIRKNPPKVLFLLGADTGCITRDDLPKNSLIVYQGHHGDVGAPMADIILPGAAYTEKNATYVNTEGRSQQTRVAVTAPGMAREDWQIIRAVSELAGVTLAYDSLDEVRSRLAEVSPNLVRYDDVEEANYFKQANELAVTVKQDLLAAPLVPPQLTIKDFYMTDSISRASQTMAKCVKAVTEGAAAVDEPSVC
;
A
#
# COMPACT_ATOMS: atom_id res chain seq x y z
N MET A 1 -40.49 32.30 -5.67
CA MET A 1 -41.83 32.66 -6.20
C MET A 1 -41.67 33.19 -7.62
N LEU A 2 -42.39 32.57 -8.57
CA LEU A 2 -42.87 33.06 -9.90
C LEU A 2 -41.86 33.66 -10.91
N ARG A 3 -41.84 33.37 -12.22
CA ARG A 3 -42.39 32.36 -13.15
C ARG A 3 -41.77 32.66 -14.55
N LEU A 4 -41.49 31.63 -15.36
CA LEU A 4 -41.04 31.65 -16.78
C LEU A 4 -42.09 32.27 -17.75
N PRO A 5 -41.77 32.58 -19.04
CA PRO A 5 -41.89 31.63 -20.18
C PRO A 5 -40.83 31.79 -21.32
N THR A 6 -40.20 30.72 -21.84
CA THR A 6 -40.49 29.87 -23.03
C THR A 6 -40.45 30.52 -24.43
N VAL A 7 -39.57 29.97 -25.28
CA VAL A 7 -39.36 30.25 -26.71
C VAL A 7 -40.14 29.23 -27.55
N GLY A 8 -40.83 29.69 -28.60
CA GLY A 8 -41.43 28.85 -29.63
C GLY A 8 -41.50 29.55 -30.99
N ARG A 9 -40.86 28.98 -32.00
CA ARG A 9 -41.03 29.25 -33.44
C ARG A 9 -40.83 27.91 -34.16
N ALA A 10 -41.88 27.38 -34.81
CA ALA A 10 -42.21 27.55 -36.24
C ALA A 10 -41.21 26.81 -37.15
N LEU A 11 -41.57 26.03 -38.18
CA LEU A 11 -42.82 25.73 -38.87
C LEU A 11 -42.53 24.51 -39.76
N ALA A 12 -43.56 23.69 -40.00
CA ALA A 12 -43.52 22.57 -40.93
C ALA A 12 -43.44 23.02 -42.40
N GLY A 13 -42.67 22.28 -43.22
CA GLY A 13 -42.66 22.38 -44.67
C GLY A 13 -42.46 20.99 -45.27
N ALA A 14 -43.49 20.48 -45.95
CA ALA A 14 -43.53 19.16 -46.57
C ALA A 14 -42.86 19.14 -47.95
N ALA A 15 -42.13 18.06 -48.26
CA ALA A 15 -42.03 17.51 -49.61
C ALA A 15 -41.51 16.05 -49.56
N LYS A 16 -42.37 15.11 -49.97
CA LYS A 16 -42.02 13.72 -50.23
C LYS A 16 -41.21 13.64 -51.53
N SER A 17 -40.05 13.00 -51.50
CA SER A 17 -39.49 12.33 -52.67
C SER A 17 -39.00 10.94 -52.25
N SER A 18 -39.49 9.96 -52.98
CA SER A 18 -39.32 8.53 -52.77
C SER A 18 -38.02 8.06 -53.42
N LEU A 19 -37.04 7.64 -52.61
CA LEU A 19 -35.94 6.78 -53.03
C LEU A 19 -35.69 5.80 -51.89
N ALA A 20 -35.99 4.53 -52.13
CA ALA A 20 -35.74 3.44 -51.19
C ALA A 20 -34.22 3.19 -51.05
N PRO A 21 -33.66 3.13 -49.84
CA PRO A 21 -32.41 2.45 -49.61
C PRO A 21 -32.69 1.04 -49.08
N SER A 22 -32.05 0.06 -49.72
CA SER A 22 -31.99 -1.32 -49.29
C SER A 22 -31.59 -1.43 -47.83
N ASN A 23 -32.49 -1.99 -47.00
CA ASN A 23 -32.16 -2.46 -45.66
C ASN A 23 -31.24 -3.69 -45.77
N THR A 24 -29.95 -3.46 -46.02
CA THR A 24 -28.90 -4.38 -45.58
C THR A 24 -28.73 -4.17 -44.09
N VAL A 25 -29.51 -4.91 -43.30
CA VAL A 25 -29.18 -5.19 -41.91
C VAL A 25 -27.81 -5.88 -41.95
N ARG A 26 -26.74 -5.11 -41.75
CA ARG A 26 -25.45 -5.66 -41.32
C ARG A 26 -25.69 -6.20 -39.93
N THR A 27 -26.06 -7.46 -39.85
CA THR A 27 -25.81 -8.28 -38.67
C THR A 27 -24.32 -8.20 -38.42
N THR A 28 -23.93 -7.36 -37.45
CA THR A 28 -22.65 -7.51 -36.79
C THR A 28 -22.68 -8.93 -36.21
N VAL A 29 -21.92 -9.82 -36.84
CA VAL A 29 -21.60 -11.11 -36.24
C VAL A 29 -20.84 -10.76 -34.97
N ARG A 30 -21.58 -10.70 -33.86
CA ARG A 30 -21.01 -10.69 -32.51
C ARG A 30 -20.12 -11.93 -32.49
N ALA A 31 -18.81 -11.74 -32.32
CA ALA A 31 -17.90 -12.86 -32.09
C ALA A 31 -18.56 -13.75 -31.03
N ALA A 32 -18.77 -15.04 -31.34
CA ALA A 32 -19.48 -15.94 -30.46
C ALA A 32 -18.80 -15.92 -29.10
N SER A 33 -19.47 -15.32 -28.11
CA SER A 33 -18.96 -15.29 -26.75
C SER A 33 -18.94 -16.74 -26.27
N ASN A 34 -17.76 -17.25 -25.92
CA ASN A 34 -17.57 -18.62 -25.39
C ASN A 34 -18.21 -18.82 -23.99
N MET A 35 -19.20 -18.01 -23.62
CA MET A 35 -19.86 -18.04 -22.33
C MET A 35 -20.68 -19.32 -22.19
N VAL A 36 -20.62 -19.89 -20.99
CA VAL A 36 -21.37 -21.06 -20.58
C VAL A 36 -22.62 -20.58 -19.84
N GLU A 37 -23.79 -20.97 -20.33
CA GLU A 37 -25.05 -20.72 -19.65
C GLU A 37 -25.30 -21.80 -18.58
N VAL A 38 -25.54 -21.36 -17.35
CA VAL A 38 -25.95 -22.19 -16.21
C VAL A 38 -27.17 -21.57 -15.53
N PHE A 39 -27.85 -22.37 -14.69
CA PHE A 39 -28.99 -21.91 -13.90
C PHE A 39 -28.61 -21.93 -12.42
N VAL A 40 -28.91 -20.85 -11.70
CA VAL A 40 -28.78 -20.75 -10.24
C VAL A 40 -30.18 -20.55 -9.68
N ASP A 41 -30.70 -21.56 -8.97
CA ASP A 41 -32.08 -21.64 -8.49
C ASP A 41 -33.12 -21.34 -9.60
N GLY A 42 -32.87 -21.89 -10.79
CA GLY A 42 -33.69 -21.68 -11.99
C GLY A 42 -33.47 -20.37 -12.74
N LYS A 43 -32.63 -19.44 -12.24
CA LYS A 43 -32.28 -18.20 -12.93
C LYS A 43 -31.09 -18.42 -13.87
N PRO A 44 -31.18 -18.10 -15.18
CA PRO A 44 -30.07 -18.24 -16.09
C PRO A 44 -28.97 -17.22 -15.79
N VAL A 45 -27.71 -17.67 -15.84
CA VAL A 45 -26.50 -16.87 -15.63
C VAL A 45 -25.47 -17.29 -16.67
N GLU A 46 -24.91 -16.31 -17.39
CA GLU A 46 -23.81 -16.53 -18.31
C GLU A 46 -22.47 -16.33 -17.60
N VAL A 47 -21.60 -17.33 -17.65
CA VAL A 47 -20.28 -17.31 -17.00
C VAL A 47 -19.19 -17.75 -17.96
N GLU A 48 -17.95 -17.37 -17.66
CA GLU A 48 -16.80 -17.77 -18.47
C GLU A 48 -16.49 -19.26 -18.28
N PRO A 49 -15.98 -19.95 -19.32
CA PRO A 49 -15.49 -21.32 -19.16
C PRO A 49 -14.44 -21.41 -18.05
N GLY A 50 -14.53 -22.45 -17.21
CA GLY A 50 -13.62 -22.64 -16.07
C GLY A 50 -14.06 -21.94 -14.79
N THR A 51 -15.06 -21.05 -14.84
CA THR A 51 -15.67 -20.45 -13.63
C THR A 51 -16.19 -21.55 -12.71
N THR A 52 -15.94 -21.43 -11.41
CA THR A 52 -16.43 -22.39 -10.41
C THR A 52 -17.92 -22.20 -10.13
N VAL A 53 -18.60 -23.22 -9.61
CA VAL A 53 -20.00 -23.13 -9.18
C VAL A 53 -20.19 -22.01 -8.13
N LEU A 54 -19.22 -21.80 -7.25
CA LEU A 54 -19.24 -20.72 -6.25
C LEU A 54 -19.26 -19.34 -6.91
N GLN A 55 -18.34 -19.08 -7.83
CA GLN A 55 -18.26 -17.80 -8.55
C GLN A 55 -19.48 -17.56 -9.46
N ALA A 56 -20.05 -18.63 -10.04
CA ALA A 56 -21.30 -18.53 -10.79
C ALA A 56 -22.48 -18.11 -9.91
N CYS A 57 -22.55 -18.61 -8.68
CA CYS A 57 -23.55 -18.19 -7.69
C CYS A 57 -23.31 -16.74 -7.24
N GLU A 58 -22.06 -16.31 -7.05
CA GLU A 58 -21.73 -14.92 -6.72
C GLU A 58 -22.14 -13.95 -7.83
N LYS A 59 -21.92 -14.30 -9.10
CA LYS A 59 -22.45 -13.55 -10.26
C LYS A 59 -23.99 -13.49 -10.26
N ALA A 60 -24.66 -14.47 -9.67
CA ALA A 60 -26.11 -14.49 -9.47
C ALA A 60 -26.58 -13.70 -8.23
N GLY A 61 -25.64 -13.13 -7.46
CA GLY A 61 -25.91 -12.43 -6.19
C GLY A 61 -26.14 -13.36 -4.99
N ILE A 62 -25.76 -14.64 -5.09
CA ILE A 62 -25.91 -15.63 -4.02
C ILE A 62 -24.54 -16.00 -3.45
N GLN A 63 -24.32 -15.65 -2.18
CA GLN A 63 -23.09 -16.00 -1.47
C GLN A 63 -23.21 -17.39 -0.83
N ILE A 64 -22.39 -18.34 -1.29
CA ILE A 64 -22.29 -19.68 -0.70
C ILE A 64 -21.37 -19.64 0.54
N PRO A 65 -21.75 -20.28 1.67
CA PRO A 65 -20.92 -20.32 2.87
C PRO A 65 -19.60 -21.06 2.62
N ARG A 66 -18.51 -20.51 3.16
CA ARG A 66 -17.14 -20.93 2.88
C ARG A 66 -16.22 -20.74 4.08
N PHE A 67 -15.30 -21.69 4.28
CA PHE A 67 -14.23 -21.58 5.28
C PHE A 67 -12.83 -21.72 4.71
N CYS A 68 -12.60 -22.65 3.77
CA CYS A 68 -11.28 -22.83 3.19
C CYS A 68 -11.09 -22.02 1.90
N TYR A 69 -12.15 -21.79 1.15
CA TYR A 69 -12.06 -21.02 -0.08
C TYR A 69 -11.77 -19.55 0.24
N HIS A 70 -10.86 -18.97 -0.52
CA HIS A 70 -10.49 -17.56 -0.46
C HIS A 70 -10.18 -17.16 -1.90
N GLU A 71 -10.66 -16.00 -2.34
CA GLU A 71 -10.66 -15.63 -3.76
C GLU A 71 -9.25 -15.50 -4.34
N ARG A 72 -8.28 -15.11 -3.49
CA ARG A 72 -6.86 -14.95 -3.85
C ARG A 72 -5.93 -16.08 -3.45
N LEU A 73 -6.46 -17.21 -2.97
CA LEU A 73 -5.65 -18.39 -2.65
C LEU A 73 -6.08 -19.57 -3.51
N SER A 74 -5.18 -20.54 -3.69
CA SER A 74 -5.48 -21.76 -4.43
C SER A 74 -6.68 -22.51 -3.84
N VAL A 75 -7.45 -23.21 -4.67
CA VAL A 75 -8.62 -23.97 -4.20
C VAL A 75 -8.20 -25.24 -3.45
N ALA A 76 -8.62 -25.37 -2.19
CA ALA A 76 -8.27 -26.52 -1.34
C ALA A 76 -9.35 -27.62 -1.27
N GLY A 77 -10.59 -27.26 -0.91
CA GLY A 77 -11.69 -28.22 -0.78
C GLY A 77 -11.65 -29.14 0.46
N ASN A 78 -10.99 -28.74 1.54
CA ASN A 78 -10.89 -29.53 2.79
C ASN A 78 -12.10 -29.37 3.75
N CYS A 79 -12.74 -28.20 3.80
CA CYS A 79 -13.81 -27.91 4.79
C CYS A 79 -15.21 -28.37 4.39
N ARG A 80 -15.50 -28.51 3.09
CA ARG A 80 -16.80 -28.93 2.53
C ARG A 80 -18.03 -28.07 2.91
N MET A 81 -17.89 -26.88 3.49
CA MET A 81 -19.04 -26.01 3.82
C MET A 81 -19.82 -25.55 2.58
N CYS A 82 -19.16 -25.44 1.43
CA CYS A 82 -19.74 -25.01 0.17
C CYS A 82 -20.45 -26.14 -0.61
N LEU A 83 -20.87 -27.22 0.05
CA LEU A 83 -21.61 -28.30 -0.62
C LEU A 83 -22.94 -27.77 -1.14
N VAL A 84 -23.21 -28.00 -2.42
CA VAL A 84 -24.44 -27.59 -3.11
C VAL A 84 -24.96 -28.71 -4.00
N GLU A 85 -26.27 -28.84 -4.10
CA GLU A 85 -26.92 -29.76 -5.01
C GLU A 85 -26.92 -29.20 -6.43
N ILE A 86 -26.57 -30.06 -7.39
CA ILE A 86 -26.77 -29.81 -8.82
C ILE A 86 -27.86 -30.77 -9.29
N GLU A 87 -28.81 -30.26 -10.08
CA GLU A 87 -29.87 -31.08 -10.65
C GLU A 87 -29.28 -32.28 -11.41
N LYS A 88 -29.84 -33.48 -11.19
CA LYS A 88 -29.38 -34.76 -11.74
C LYS A 88 -28.01 -35.25 -11.23
N ALA A 89 -27.36 -34.53 -10.30
CA ALA A 89 -26.17 -35.04 -9.63
C ALA A 89 -26.56 -35.93 -8.44
N PRO A 90 -25.98 -37.14 -8.30
CA PRO A 90 -26.35 -38.07 -7.24
C PRO A 90 -25.84 -37.67 -5.86
N LYS A 91 -24.93 -36.68 -5.74
CA LYS A 91 -24.36 -36.17 -4.47
C LYS A 91 -24.13 -34.66 -4.56
N PRO A 92 -24.21 -33.92 -3.43
CA PRO A 92 -23.80 -32.52 -3.41
C PRO A 92 -22.32 -32.38 -3.79
N VAL A 93 -22.00 -31.34 -4.56
CA VAL A 93 -20.63 -31.06 -5.01
C VAL A 93 -20.04 -29.89 -4.24
N ALA A 94 -18.72 -29.83 -4.14
CA ALA A 94 -18.05 -28.68 -3.52
C ALA A 94 -18.05 -27.50 -4.51
N ALA A 95 -18.84 -26.47 -4.23
CA ALA A 95 -19.02 -25.34 -5.15
C ALA A 95 -17.72 -24.59 -5.45
N CYS A 96 -16.79 -24.54 -4.49
CA CYS A 96 -15.53 -23.79 -4.65
C CYS A 96 -14.53 -24.42 -5.61
N ALA A 97 -14.69 -25.70 -5.96
CA ALA A 97 -13.73 -26.44 -6.79
C ALA A 97 -14.35 -26.97 -8.08
N MET A 98 -15.67 -27.19 -8.10
CA MET A 98 -16.34 -27.74 -9.26
C MET A 98 -16.50 -26.65 -10.33
N PRO A 99 -15.90 -26.78 -11.52
CA PRO A 99 -16.19 -25.89 -12.64
C PRO A 99 -17.62 -26.11 -13.14
N VAL A 100 -18.26 -25.04 -13.60
CA VAL A 100 -19.60 -25.11 -14.17
C VAL A 100 -19.62 -25.79 -15.54
N MET A 101 -20.68 -26.56 -15.80
CA MET A 101 -20.94 -27.15 -17.12
C MET A 101 -22.25 -26.59 -17.68
N LYS A 102 -22.31 -26.47 -19.01
CA LYS A 102 -23.47 -25.91 -19.70
C LYS A 102 -24.77 -26.64 -19.32
N GLY A 103 -25.80 -25.86 -18.97
CA GLY A 103 -27.12 -26.36 -18.65
C GLY A 103 -27.26 -26.99 -17.26
N TRP A 104 -26.25 -26.87 -16.39
CA TRP A 104 -26.40 -27.23 -14.99
C TRP A 104 -27.36 -26.28 -14.27
N ASN A 105 -28.15 -26.84 -13.37
CA ASN A 105 -29.03 -26.10 -12.48
C ASN A 105 -28.57 -26.32 -11.04
N ILE A 106 -28.03 -25.27 -10.44
CA ILE A 106 -27.42 -25.24 -9.11
C ILE A 106 -28.51 -24.85 -8.12
N LEU A 107 -28.84 -25.73 -7.18
CA LEU A 107 -29.88 -25.54 -6.18
C LEU A 107 -29.24 -25.15 -4.84
N THR A 108 -29.15 -23.85 -4.59
CA THR A 108 -28.37 -23.30 -3.46
C THR A 108 -29.07 -23.42 -2.11
N ASP A 109 -30.38 -23.70 -2.14
CA ASP A 109 -31.26 -23.72 -0.96
C ASP A 109 -32.17 -24.95 -0.91
N SER A 110 -31.82 -26.03 -1.61
CA SER A 110 -32.55 -27.31 -1.51
C SER A 110 -32.40 -27.94 -0.12
N GLU A 111 -33.34 -28.82 0.26
CA GLU A 111 -33.27 -29.56 1.52
C GLU A 111 -31.95 -30.32 1.67
N ARG A 112 -31.44 -30.85 0.55
CA ARG A 112 -30.17 -31.58 0.51
C ARG A 112 -28.97 -30.67 0.75
N THR A 113 -28.97 -29.48 0.15
CA THR A 113 -27.93 -28.46 0.35
C THR A 113 -27.92 -27.98 1.80
N ARG A 114 -29.09 -27.70 2.39
CA ARG A 114 -29.22 -27.29 3.81
C ARG A 114 -28.69 -28.36 4.76
N LYS A 115 -29.14 -29.62 4.62
CA LYS A 115 -28.66 -30.74 5.44
C LYS A 115 -27.15 -30.97 5.32
N ALA A 116 -26.57 -30.75 4.14
CA ALA A 116 -25.13 -30.85 3.96
C ALA A 116 -24.37 -29.77 4.76
N ARG A 117 -24.86 -28.53 4.73
CA ARG A 117 -24.29 -27.40 5.50
C ARG A 117 -24.42 -27.62 7.01
N GLU A 118 -25.60 -28.01 7.48
CA GLU A 118 -25.86 -28.34 8.89
C GLU A 118 -24.91 -29.44 9.38
N GLY A 119 -24.75 -30.51 8.61
CA GLY A 119 -23.85 -31.62 8.96
C GLY A 119 -22.38 -31.20 9.02
N VAL A 120 -21.91 -30.39 8.06
CA VAL A 120 -20.54 -29.85 8.09
C VAL A 120 -20.32 -28.95 9.30
N MET A 121 -21.27 -28.04 9.58
CA MET A 121 -21.19 -27.13 10.72
C MET A 121 -21.13 -27.90 12.04
N GLU A 122 -21.93 -28.95 12.18
CA GLU A 122 -21.89 -29.82 13.36
C GLU A 122 -20.51 -30.46 13.56
N PHE A 123 -19.88 -30.98 12.50
CA PHE A 123 -18.52 -31.54 12.60
C PHE A 123 -17.47 -30.51 12.98
N LEU A 124 -17.58 -29.28 12.45
CA LEU A 124 -16.67 -28.18 12.80
C LEU A 124 -16.81 -27.82 14.28
N LEU A 125 -18.03 -27.71 14.79
CA LEU A 125 -18.32 -27.33 16.17
C LEU A 125 -18.11 -28.48 17.19
N ALA A 126 -18.13 -29.74 16.74
CA ALA A 126 -17.95 -30.90 17.60
C ALA A 126 -16.66 -30.81 18.44
N ASN A 127 -15.53 -30.47 17.81
CA ASN A 127 -14.23 -30.32 18.48
C ASN A 127 -13.78 -28.86 18.69
N HIS A 128 -14.60 -27.87 18.32
CA HIS A 128 -14.29 -26.46 18.56
C HIS A 128 -14.53 -26.09 20.04
N PRO A 129 -13.65 -25.29 20.69
CA PRO A 129 -13.78 -24.91 22.09
C PRO A 129 -14.89 -23.87 22.31
N LEU A 130 -15.41 -23.78 23.53
CA LEU A 130 -16.43 -22.80 23.92
C LEU A 130 -15.81 -21.45 24.31
N ASP A 131 -14.90 -20.96 23.47
CA ASP A 131 -14.05 -19.81 23.76
C ASP A 131 -14.64 -18.47 23.31
N CYS A 132 -15.82 -18.46 22.70
CA CYS A 132 -16.39 -17.26 22.05
C CYS A 132 -16.30 -15.98 22.91
N PRO A 133 -16.54 -15.99 24.25
CA PRO A 133 -16.42 -14.78 25.07
C PRO A 133 -14.99 -14.22 25.17
N ILE A 134 -14.00 -15.11 25.25
CA ILE A 134 -12.57 -14.79 25.37
C ILE A 134 -11.86 -14.80 24.01
N CYS A 135 -12.60 -14.95 22.91
CA CYS A 135 -12.07 -14.94 21.57
C CYS A 135 -12.09 -13.52 21.02
N ASP A 136 -10.95 -13.01 20.55
CA ASP A 136 -10.88 -11.67 19.96
C ASP A 136 -11.66 -11.54 18.65
N GLN A 137 -11.79 -12.64 17.90
CA GLN A 137 -12.62 -12.71 16.70
C GLN A 137 -14.12 -12.82 17.02
N GLY A 138 -14.51 -12.98 18.28
CA GLY A 138 -15.92 -13.05 18.67
C GLY A 138 -16.66 -11.80 18.22
N GLY A 139 -17.73 -11.96 17.44
CA GLY A 139 -18.48 -10.88 16.79
C GLY A 139 -18.07 -10.52 15.35
N GLU A 140 -16.99 -11.10 14.83
CA GLU A 140 -16.56 -11.01 13.42
C GLU A 140 -15.98 -12.34 12.92
N CYS A 141 -16.48 -13.44 13.47
CA CYS A 141 -16.00 -14.79 13.20
C CYS A 141 -16.88 -15.46 12.15
N ASP A 142 -16.31 -15.83 11.00
CA ASP A 142 -17.02 -16.56 9.94
C ASP A 142 -17.73 -17.81 10.51
N LEU A 143 -17.08 -18.52 11.44
CA LEU A 143 -17.65 -19.73 12.04
C LEU A 143 -18.89 -19.42 12.90
N GLN A 144 -18.86 -18.31 13.63
CA GLN A 144 -20.01 -17.86 14.42
C GLN A 144 -21.17 -17.47 13.51
N ASP A 145 -20.91 -16.60 12.53
CA ASP A 145 -21.94 -16.05 11.66
C ASP A 145 -22.57 -17.14 10.78
N GLN A 146 -21.75 -18.01 10.18
CA GLN A 146 -22.24 -19.11 9.37
C GLN A 146 -22.91 -20.21 10.20
N SER A 147 -22.53 -20.40 11.47
CA SER A 147 -23.26 -21.30 12.37
C SER A 147 -24.66 -20.78 12.67
N MET A 148 -24.79 -19.48 12.93
CA MET A 148 -26.09 -18.85 13.20
C MET A 148 -26.99 -18.87 11.96
N GLN A 149 -26.42 -18.75 10.76
CA GLN A 149 -27.19 -18.66 9.51
C GLN A 149 -27.49 -20.00 8.85
N PHE A 150 -26.56 -20.95 8.88
CA PHE A 150 -26.65 -22.22 8.13
C PHE A 150 -26.46 -23.47 8.99
N GLY A 151 -26.11 -23.31 10.27
CA GLY A 151 -25.94 -24.40 11.21
C GLY A 151 -27.24 -24.85 11.87
N SER A 152 -27.17 -25.95 12.62
CA SER A 152 -28.24 -26.38 13.53
C SER A 152 -28.26 -25.53 14.81
N ASP A 153 -29.40 -25.50 15.50
CA ASP A 153 -29.62 -24.75 16.75
C ASP A 153 -29.02 -25.42 18.00
N ARG A 154 -28.63 -26.70 17.89
CA ARG A 154 -28.18 -27.53 19.03
C ARG A 154 -27.06 -28.48 18.67
N SER A 155 -26.20 -28.75 19.66
CA SER A 155 -25.18 -29.81 19.57
C SER A 155 -25.76 -31.17 19.97
N ARG A 156 -25.28 -32.24 19.33
CA ARG A 156 -25.44 -33.63 19.78
C ARG A 156 -24.17 -34.22 20.39
N PHE A 157 -23.04 -33.51 20.27
CA PHE A 157 -21.74 -33.97 20.75
C PHE A 157 -21.56 -33.64 22.23
N THR A 158 -21.52 -34.68 23.08
CA THR A 158 -21.39 -34.60 24.54
C THR A 158 -20.08 -35.20 25.08
N GLU A 159 -19.21 -35.68 24.20
CA GLU A 159 -17.94 -36.30 24.56
C GLU A 159 -16.84 -35.25 24.83
N GLY A 160 -15.69 -35.70 25.32
CA GLY A 160 -14.50 -34.86 25.48
C GLY A 160 -14.00 -34.31 24.15
N LYS A 161 -13.88 -32.98 24.06
CA LYS A 161 -13.29 -32.29 22.90
C LYS A 161 -11.77 -32.43 22.93
N ARG A 162 -11.13 -32.45 21.76
CA ARG A 162 -9.67 -32.33 21.68
C ARG A 162 -9.22 -30.93 22.12
N ALA A 163 -8.00 -30.84 22.64
CA ALA A 163 -7.28 -29.59 22.85
C ALA A 163 -5.92 -29.67 22.17
N VAL A 164 -5.44 -28.55 21.65
CA VAL A 164 -4.16 -28.44 20.94
C VAL A 164 -3.32 -27.38 21.65
N GLU A 165 -2.05 -27.70 21.87
CA GLU A 165 -1.07 -26.76 22.41
C GLU A 165 -0.86 -25.58 21.47
N ASP A 166 -0.78 -24.38 22.04
CA ASP A 166 -0.53 -23.16 21.31
C ASP A 166 0.93 -23.07 20.85
N LYS A 167 1.17 -22.43 19.69
CA LYS A 167 2.47 -22.43 19.02
C LYS A 167 3.03 -21.02 18.92
N ASN A 168 4.20 -20.74 19.49
CA ASN A 168 4.78 -19.40 19.40
C ASN A 168 5.41 -19.15 18.02
N ILE A 169 4.67 -18.48 17.14
CA ILE A 169 5.14 -18.14 15.78
C ILE A 169 5.63 -16.69 15.65
N GLY A 170 5.77 -15.95 16.76
CA GLY A 170 6.33 -14.59 16.76
C GLY A 170 5.55 -13.57 17.59
N PRO A 171 6.01 -12.31 17.61
CA PRO A 171 5.42 -11.25 18.45
C PRO A 171 4.14 -10.62 17.86
N LEU A 172 3.85 -10.85 16.59
CA LEU A 172 2.72 -10.22 15.89
C LEU A 172 1.42 -11.03 15.98
N ILE A 173 1.52 -12.35 15.81
CA ILE A 173 0.37 -13.24 15.70
C ILE A 173 0.26 -14.05 16.99
N LYS A 174 -0.88 -13.93 17.66
CA LYS A 174 -1.27 -14.78 18.79
C LYS A 174 -1.96 -16.03 18.23
N THR A 175 -1.51 -17.18 18.69
CA THR A 175 -2.00 -18.49 18.24
C THR A 175 -2.79 -19.14 19.36
N ILE A 176 -4.03 -19.53 19.07
CA ILE A 176 -4.83 -20.39 19.94
C ILE A 176 -5.33 -21.56 19.10
N MET A 177 -4.52 -22.62 19.02
CA MET A 177 -4.67 -23.66 17.99
C MET A 177 -5.84 -24.60 18.24
N THR A 178 -6.33 -24.66 19.48
CA THR A 178 -7.57 -25.38 19.80
C THR A 178 -8.77 -24.84 19.02
N ARG A 179 -8.79 -23.55 18.67
CA ARG A 179 -9.86 -22.91 17.86
C ARG A 179 -9.73 -23.20 16.36
N CYS A 180 -8.58 -23.67 15.89
CA CYS A 180 -8.34 -23.89 14.47
C CYS A 180 -9.25 -25.00 13.93
N ILE A 181 -9.87 -24.75 12.77
CA ILE A 181 -10.70 -25.72 12.03
C ILE A 181 -9.96 -26.43 10.89
N GLN A 182 -8.62 -26.27 10.84
CA GLN A 182 -7.73 -26.88 9.85
C GLN A 182 -8.15 -26.64 8.38
N CYS A 183 -8.64 -25.43 8.10
CA CYS A 183 -9.04 -25.01 6.74
C CYS A 183 -7.85 -24.75 5.79
N THR A 184 -6.61 -24.80 6.31
CA THR A 184 -5.34 -24.59 5.59
C THR A 184 -5.26 -23.29 4.78
N ARG A 185 -6.05 -22.25 5.10
CA ARG A 185 -5.91 -20.94 4.45
C ARG A 185 -4.57 -20.28 4.78
N CYS A 186 -4.17 -20.25 6.05
CA CYS A 186 -2.89 -19.67 6.47
C CYS A 186 -1.66 -20.37 5.87
N VAL A 187 -1.71 -21.70 5.72
CA VAL A 187 -0.64 -22.49 5.08
C VAL A 187 -0.49 -22.11 3.60
N ARG A 188 -1.61 -22.01 2.87
CA ARG A 188 -1.59 -21.55 1.47
C ARG A 188 -1.14 -20.11 1.34
N PHE A 189 -1.63 -19.21 2.19
CA PHE A 189 -1.17 -17.83 2.21
C PHE A 189 0.35 -17.73 2.44
N ALA A 190 0.87 -18.46 3.41
CA ALA A 190 2.30 -18.48 3.72
C ALA A 190 3.14 -18.96 2.54
N SER A 191 2.72 -20.03 1.85
CA SER A 191 3.43 -20.59 0.70
C SER A 191 3.25 -19.78 -0.59
N GLU A 192 2.03 -19.34 -0.90
CA GLU A 192 1.67 -18.73 -2.19
C GLU A 192 1.93 -17.23 -2.23
N ILE A 193 1.56 -16.49 -1.16
CA ILE A 193 1.59 -15.01 -1.16
C ILE A 193 2.79 -14.48 -0.37
N ALA A 194 2.98 -14.92 0.87
CA ALA A 194 4.12 -14.49 1.68
C ALA A 194 5.44 -15.10 1.19
N GLY A 195 5.37 -16.26 0.52
CA GLY A 195 6.52 -16.99 0.01
C GLY A 195 7.47 -17.53 1.09
N VAL A 196 6.92 -17.86 2.25
CA VAL A 196 7.62 -18.46 3.38
C VAL A 196 6.93 -19.76 3.75
N GLU A 197 7.59 -20.89 3.49
CA GLU A 197 7.04 -22.25 3.68
C GLU A 197 7.16 -22.76 5.13
N ASP A 198 7.00 -21.87 6.11
CA ASP A 198 7.18 -22.22 7.52
C ASP A 198 5.91 -22.81 8.16
N LEU A 199 4.73 -22.43 7.68
CA LEU A 199 3.47 -22.99 8.15
C LEU A 199 3.09 -24.23 7.34
N GLY A 200 2.77 -25.32 8.04
CA GLY A 200 2.35 -26.57 7.43
C GLY A 200 1.32 -27.33 8.24
N THR A 201 1.01 -28.54 7.79
CA THR A 201 0.18 -29.50 8.53
C THR A 201 1.04 -30.66 9.02
N THR A 202 1.05 -30.91 10.32
CA THR A 202 1.75 -32.04 10.95
C THR A 202 0.73 -33.02 11.50
N GLY A 203 1.06 -34.32 11.48
CA GLY A 203 0.13 -35.38 11.89
C GLY A 203 -0.98 -35.69 10.87
N ARG A 204 -2.00 -36.45 11.30
CA ARG A 204 -3.12 -36.90 10.46
C ARG A 204 -4.38 -37.13 11.28
N GLY A 205 -5.55 -37.08 10.63
CA GLY A 205 -6.84 -37.34 11.27
C GLY A 205 -7.21 -36.23 12.24
N ASN A 206 -7.82 -36.58 13.38
CA ASN A 206 -8.21 -35.59 14.38
C ASN A 206 -7.01 -34.97 15.15
N ASN A 207 -5.83 -35.57 15.05
CA ASN A 207 -4.59 -35.06 15.66
C ASN A 207 -3.76 -34.21 14.68
N LEU A 208 -4.31 -33.85 13.52
CA LEU A 208 -3.64 -32.94 12.58
C LEU A 208 -3.56 -31.55 13.19
N GLN A 209 -2.36 -30.96 13.19
CA GLN A 209 -2.08 -29.64 13.73
C GLN A 209 -1.55 -28.72 12.63
N ILE A 210 -2.00 -27.47 12.65
CA ILE A 210 -1.44 -26.40 11.81
C ILE A 210 -0.43 -25.63 12.67
N GLY A 211 0.74 -25.37 12.11
CA GLY A 211 1.79 -24.60 12.76
C GLY A 211 3.14 -24.85 12.10
N THR A 212 4.19 -24.40 12.77
CA THR A 212 5.57 -24.76 12.45
C THR A 212 5.92 -26.09 13.12
N TYR A 213 6.65 -26.98 12.43
CA TYR A 213 7.03 -28.28 13.00
C TYR A 213 7.99 -28.12 14.20
N VAL A 214 8.94 -27.19 14.07
CA VAL A 214 9.82 -26.73 15.16
C VAL A 214 9.34 -25.37 15.65
N GLU A 215 9.77 -24.94 16.83
CA GLU A 215 9.56 -23.56 17.29
C GLU A 215 10.34 -22.60 16.39
N LYS A 216 9.66 -22.08 15.37
CA LYS A 216 10.19 -21.15 14.39
C LYS A 216 9.24 -19.97 14.29
N MET A 217 9.81 -18.77 14.26
CA MET A 217 9.04 -17.57 13.99
C MET A 217 8.63 -17.53 12.53
N PHE A 218 7.38 -17.16 12.28
CA PHE A 218 6.90 -16.89 10.93
C PHE A 218 7.44 -15.54 10.46
N MET A 219 8.66 -15.56 9.90
CA MET A 219 9.40 -14.37 9.49
C MET A 219 9.04 -13.98 8.06
N SER A 220 8.02 -13.12 7.92
CA SER A 220 7.67 -12.46 6.67
C SER A 220 7.23 -11.03 6.95
N GLU A 221 7.42 -10.16 5.97
CA GLU A 221 6.95 -8.77 5.93
C GLU A 221 5.43 -8.63 5.74
N LEU A 222 4.76 -9.73 5.35
CA LEU A 222 3.30 -9.83 5.15
C LEU A 222 2.66 -10.85 6.12
N SER A 223 3.35 -11.21 7.21
CA SER A 223 2.98 -12.31 8.08
C SER A 223 1.61 -12.11 8.73
N GLY A 224 1.30 -10.90 9.18
CA GLY A 224 0.10 -10.52 9.90
C GLY A 224 -1.19 -10.61 9.09
N ASN A 225 -1.12 -10.70 7.76
CA ASN A 225 -2.31 -10.92 6.92
C ASN A 225 -2.95 -12.30 7.18
N VAL A 226 -2.23 -13.28 7.75
CA VAL A 226 -2.83 -14.56 8.16
C VAL A 226 -3.94 -14.40 9.20
N ILE A 227 -3.97 -13.28 9.92
CA ILE A 227 -5.03 -12.94 10.88
C ILE A 227 -6.35 -12.71 10.15
N ASP A 228 -6.34 -11.91 9.08
CA ASP A 228 -7.54 -11.62 8.29
C ASP A 228 -7.98 -12.84 7.49
N VAL A 229 -7.03 -13.63 7.00
CA VAL A 229 -7.29 -14.87 6.27
C VAL A 229 -7.93 -15.94 7.16
N CYS A 230 -7.71 -15.88 8.48
CA CYS A 230 -8.22 -16.88 9.42
C CYS A 230 -9.73 -16.71 9.62
N PRO A 231 -10.57 -17.71 9.24
CA PRO A 231 -12.02 -17.61 9.42
C PRO A 231 -12.46 -17.75 10.89
N VAL A 232 -11.52 -17.96 11.81
CA VAL A 232 -11.75 -18.23 13.23
C VAL A 232 -10.70 -17.49 14.04
N GLY A 233 -10.94 -17.28 15.34
CA GLY A 233 -9.96 -16.62 16.22
C GLY A 233 -8.82 -17.54 16.69
N ALA A 234 -8.28 -18.36 15.79
CA ALA A 234 -7.10 -19.19 16.04
C ALA A 234 -5.79 -18.43 15.77
N LEU A 235 -5.80 -17.51 14.82
CA LEU A 235 -4.70 -16.58 14.54
C LEU A 235 -5.26 -15.17 14.73
N THR A 236 -4.89 -14.51 15.82
CA THR A 236 -5.35 -13.14 16.14
C THR A 236 -4.16 -12.20 16.29
N SER A 237 -4.39 -10.89 16.22
CA SER A 237 -3.34 -9.90 16.47
C SER A 237 -2.93 -9.90 17.93
N LYS A 238 -1.66 -10.17 18.23
CA LYS A 238 -1.10 -10.13 19.59
C LYS A 238 -1.09 -8.69 20.15
N PRO A 239 -0.71 -7.64 19.40
CA PRO A 239 -0.81 -6.25 19.87
C PRO A 239 -2.24 -5.77 20.15
N TYR A 240 -3.25 -6.32 19.45
CA TYR A 240 -4.66 -5.96 19.63
C TYR A 240 -5.38 -6.83 20.68
N ALA A 241 -4.74 -7.91 21.15
CA ALA A 241 -5.38 -8.94 21.96
C ALA A 241 -6.10 -8.35 23.19
N PHE A 242 -7.39 -8.67 23.34
CA PHE A 242 -8.24 -8.25 24.45
C PHE A 242 -8.42 -6.73 24.64
N THR A 243 -7.97 -5.91 23.70
CA THR A 243 -8.06 -4.44 23.82
C THR A 243 -9.46 -3.93 23.49
N ALA A 244 -10.14 -4.52 22.50
CA ALA A 244 -11.46 -4.11 22.00
C ALA A 244 -12.27 -5.27 21.40
N ARG A 245 -13.51 -4.97 21.00
CA ARG A 245 -14.42 -5.85 20.27
C ARG A 245 -14.88 -5.21 18.95
N PRO A 246 -15.19 -6.00 17.91
CA PRO A 246 -15.49 -5.45 16.59
C PRO A 246 -16.70 -4.51 16.58
N TRP A 247 -17.76 -4.80 17.34
CA TRP A 247 -19.01 -4.04 17.35
C TRP A 247 -18.93 -2.66 18.04
N GLU A 248 -17.92 -2.41 18.87
CA GLU A 248 -17.72 -1.10 19.53
C GLU A 248 -16.80 -0.16 18.72
N THR A 249 -16.15 -0.67 17.67
CA THR A 249 -15.22 0.12 16.87
C THR A 249 -15.91 0.90 15.77
N ARG A 250 -15.48 2.15 15.56
CA ARG A 250 -15.83 2.95 14.38
C ARG A 250 -14.82 2.64 13.28
N LYS A 251 -15.31 2.44 12.06
CA LYS A 251 -14.48 2.12 10.89
C LYS A 251 -14.35 3.36 10.02
N THR A 252 -13.13 3.84 9.83
CA THR A 252 -12.82 4.96 8.93
C THR A 252 -11.96 4.44 7.79
N GLU A 253 -12.45 4.55 6.56
CA GLU A 253 -11.66 4.22 5.37
C GLU A 253 -10.61 5.31 5.13
N SER A 254 -9.35 4.90 5.00
CA SER A 254 -8.21 5.81 4.83
C SER A 254 -7.11 5.12 4.01
N ILE A 255 -5.92 5.72 3.98
CA ILE A 255 -4.77 5.31 3.18
C ILE A 255 -3.54 5.22 4.09
N ASP A 256 -2.67 4.26 3.82
CA ASP A 256 -1.37 4.12 4.46
C ASP A 256 -0.31 5.06 3.87
N VAL A 257 0.65 5.47 4.70
CA VAL A 257 1.75 6.39 4.36
C VAL A 257 3.13 5.87 4.82
N LEU A 258 3.21 4.63 5.31
CA LEU A 258 4.46 4.05 5.82
C LEU A 258 5.40 3.53 4.71
N ASP A 259 4.90 3.44 3.49
CA ASP A 259 5.64 3.21 2.25
C ASP A 259 4.99 4.01 1.10
N ALA A 260 5.54 3.94 -0.11
CA ALA A 260 4.97 4.62 -1.27
C ALA A 260 3.91 3.81 -2.03
N MET A 261 3.41 2.70 -1.48
CA MET A 261 2.35 1.92 -2.14
C MET A 261 0.99 2.61 -2.04
N GLY A 262 0.75 3.38 -0.97
CA GLY A 262 -0.56 4.01 -0.72
C GLY A 262 -1.63 2.95 -0.47
N SER A 263 -1.33 1.95 0.35
CA SER A 263 -2.23 0.83 0.61
C SER A 263 -3.56 1.31 1.20
N ASN A 264 -4.68 0.79 0.69
CA ASN A 264 -5.99 1.16 1.20
C ASN A 264 -6.27 0.44 2.52
N ILE A 265 -6.71 1.20 3.53
CA ILE A 265 -6.89 0.70 4.90
C ILE A 265 -8.24 1.10 5.49
N VAL A 266 -8.65 0.37 6.52
CA VAL A 266 -9.73 0.72 7.45
C VAL A 266 -9.12 0.89 8.83
N VAL A 267 -9.12 2.13 9.32
CA VAL A 267 -8.68 2.47 10.67
C VAL A 267 -9.85 2.26 11.62
N SER A 268 -9.72 1.27 12.51
CA SER A 268 -10.73 0.96 13.52
C SER A 268 -10.43 1.71 14.82
N THR A 269 -11.33 2.56 15.27
CA THR A 269 -11.12 3.45 16.42
C THR A 269 -12.14 3.22 17.53
N ARG A 270 -11.76 3.50 18.77
CA ARG A 270 -12.63 3.48 19.95
C ARG A 270 -12.19 4.56 20.92
N GLY A 271 -13.12 5.36 21.44
CA GLY A 271 -12.80 6.39 22.44
C GLY A 271 -11.81 7.47 21.96
N GLY A 272 -11.75 7.75 20.65
CA GLY A 272 -10.78 8.68 20.08
C GLY A 272 -9.36 8.12 19.90
N GLU A 273 -9.18 6.81 20.08
CA GLU A 273 -7.90 6.12 19.95
C GLU A 273 -7.96 5.09 18.81
N VAL A 274 -6.86 4.94 18.06
CA VAL A 274 -6.72 3.89 17.04
C VAL A 274 -6.48 2.55 17.72
N MET A 275 -7.37 1.59 17.48
CA MET A 275 -7.30 0.26 18.10
C MET A 275 -6.60 -0.76 17.20
N ARG A 276 -6.87 -0.72 15.89
CA ARG A 276 -6.23 -1.58 14.87
C ARG A 276 -6.38 -0.99 13.47
N VAL A 277 -5.58 -1.49 12.54
CA VAL A 277 -5.63 -1.15 11.11
C VAL A 277 -5.88 -2.44 10.32
N LEU A 278 -6.89 -2.42 9.46
CA LEU A 278 -7.26 -3.52 8.57
C LEU A 278 -7.05 -3.10 7.10
N PRO A 279 -6.81 -4.04 6.18
CA PRO A 279 -6.81 -3.75 4.75
C PRO A 279 -8.22 -3.41 4.26
N ARG A 280 -8.30 -2.55 3.25
CA ARG A 280 -9.50 -2.32 2.42
C ARG A 280 -9.23 -2.86 1.03
N LEU A 281 -10.22 -3.52 0.45
CA LEU A 281 -10.15 -4.09 -0.89
C LEU A 281 -9.86 -3.01 -1.95
N ASN A 282 -8.79 -3.19 -2.71
CA ASN A 282 -8.53 -2.49 -3.97
C ASN A 282 -7.64 -3.33 -4.88
N GLU A 283 -8.24 -3.84 -5.96
CA GLU A 283 -7.58 -4.67 -6.94
C GLU A 283 -6.31 -4.03 -7.53
N ASP A 284 -6.36 -2.72 -7.76
CA ASP A 284 -5.30 -1.99 -8.46
C ASP A 284 -4.03 -1.82 -7.61
N VAL A 285 -4.17 -1.77 -6.28
CA VAL A 285 -3.07 -1.45 -5.37
C VAL A 285 -2.71 -2.66 -4.51
N ASN A 286 -3.46 -2.87 -3.43
CA ASN A 286 -3.07 -3.77 -2.34
C ASN A 286 -3.87 -5.07 -2.32
N GLU A 287 -4.78 -5.28 -3.27
CA GLU A 287 -5.74 -6.38 -3.25
C GLU A 287 -6.53 -6.34 -1.94
N GLU A 288 -6.27 -7.26 -1.03
CA GLU A 288 -6.81 -7.29 0.34
C GLU A 288 -5.70 -7.42 1.39
N TRP A 289 -4.45 -7.15 1.02
CA TRP A 289 -3.28 -7.32 1.86
C TRP A 289 -2.73 -5.96 2.31
N ILE A 290 -2.03 -5.94 3.45
CA ILE A 290 -1.20 -4.81 3.90
C ILE A 290 0.09 -5.33 4.51
N SER A 291 1.14 -4.50 4.53
CA SER A 291 2.40 -4.87 5.18
C SER A 291 2.24 -4.99 6.70
N ASP A 292 3.13 -5.73 7.36
CA ASP A 292 3.14 -5.81 8.83
C ASP A 292 3.44 -4.47 9.48
N LYS A 293 4.24 -3.63 8.82
CA LYS A 293 4.49 -2.25 9.26
C LYS A 293 3.18 -1.46 9.29
N THR A 294 2.43 -1.47 8.18
CA THR A 294 1.11 -0.84 8.06
C THR A 294 0.13 -1.33 9.12
N ARG A 295 0.09 -2.65 9.34
CA ARG A 295 -0.86 -3.29 10.24
C ARG A 295 -0.61 -2.96 11.71
N PHE A 296 0.64 -2.84 12.11
CA PHE A 296 1.02 -2.83 13.53
C PHE A 296 1.69 -1.55 14.04
N ALA A 297 2.10 -0.62 13.18
CA ALA A 297 2.74 0.64 13.60
C ALA A 297 1.77 1.66 14.24
N TYR A 298 0.47 1.37 14.31
CA TYR A 298 -0.54 2.27 14.89
C TYR A 298 -0.32 2.53 16.40
N ASP A 299 0.42 1.67 17.11
CA ASP A 299 0.83 1.91 18.50
C ASP A 299 1.87 3.03 18.60
N GLY A 300 2.65 3.28 17.54
CA GLY A 300 3.57 4.41 17.41
C GLY A 300 2.85 5.74 17.48
N LEU A 301 1.63 5.85 16.92
CA LEU A 301 0.81 7.07 16.96
C LEU A 301 0.44 7.55 18.37
N LYS A 302 0.65 6.72 19.40
CA LYS A 302 0.34 7.02 20.80
C LYS A 302 1.58 7.40 21.62
N ARG A 303 2.77 7.31 21.04
CA ARG A 303 4.05 7.46 21.75
C ARG A 303 4.87 8.58 21.14
N GLN A 304 5.63 9.30 21.97
CA GLN A 304 6.52 10.39 21.54
C GLN A 304 5.84 11.44 20.64
N ARG A 305 4.55 11.68 20.87
CA ARG A 305 3.75 12.63 20.10
C ARG A 305 4.05 14.06 20.52
N LEU A 306 4.22 14.93 19.53
CA LEU A 306 4.26 16.37 19.74
C LEU A 306 2.84 16.88 19.93
N ASN A 307 2.53 17.36 21.14
CA ASN A 307 1.19 17.75 21.54
C ASN A 307 1.08 19.22 21.97
N GLN A 308 2.18 19.95 22.07
CA GLN A 308 2.23 21.36 22.42
C GLN A 308 3.35 22.05 21.61
N PRO A 309 3.16 23.32 21.19
CA PRO A 309 4.25 24.11 20.64
C PRO A 309 5.38 24.23 21.67
N MET A 310 6.63 24.17 21.22
CA MET A 310 7.80 24.33 22.10
C MET A 310 8.79 25.30 21.47
N VAL A 311 9.47 26.09 22.30
CA VAL A 311 10.51 27.03 21.87
C VAL A 311 11.71 26.88 22.80
N LYS A 312 12.92 26.98 22.25
CA LYS A 312 14.14 27.02 23.07
C LYS A 312 14.17 28.30 23.91
N ASP A 313 14.39 28.13 25.20
CA ASP A 313 14.67 29.22 26.12
C ASP A 313 16.15 29.66 26.06
N ASP A 314 16.52 30.65 26.87
CA ASP A 314 17.90 31.15 26.96
C ASP A 314 18.90 30.08 27.46
N SER A 315 18.41 29.01 28.11
CA SER A 315 19.22 27.87 28.53
C SER A 315 19.44 26.83 27.41
N GLY A 316 18.77 27.00 26.28
CA GLY A 316 18.81 26.11 25.12
C GLY A 316 17.88 24.89 25.23
N GLN A 317 17.00 24.85 26.23
CA GLN A 317 16.03 23.76 26.41
C GLN A 317 14.68 24.11 25.79
N LEU A 318 14.04 23.12 25.15
CA LEU A 318 12.70 23.27 24.58
C LEU A 318 11.65 23.32 25.70
N MET A 319 10.99 24.46 25.82
CA MET A 319 9.92 24.67 26.80
C MET A 319 8.58 24.78 26.10
N PRO A 320 7.50 24.16 26.62
CA PRO A 320 6.17 24.32 26.06
C PRO A 320 5.70 25.79 26.10
N THR A 321 5.06 26.23 25.03
CA THR A 321 4.53 27.59 24.88
C THR A 321 3.16 27.58 24.19
N THR A 322 2.54 28.75 24.04
CA THR A 322 1.28 28.91 23.32
C THR A 322 1.51 29.02 21.81
N TRP A 323 0.46 28.76 21.03
CA TRP A 323 0.52 28.92 19.57
C TRP A 323 0.86 30.35 19.17
N GLU A 324 0.32 31.36 19.86
CA GLU A 324 0.56 32.77 19.55
C GLU A 324 2.05 33.14 19.68
N ASP A 325 2.71 32.72 20.76
CA ASP A 325 4.14 32.99 20.97
C ASP A 325 5.00 32.24 19.94
N ALA A 326 4.76 30.94 19.74
CA ALA A 326 5.51 30.14 18.77
C ALA A 326 5.37 30.70 17.34
N LEU A 327 4.14 30.97 16.89
CA LEU A 327 3.89 31.50 15.56
C LEU A 327 4.43 32.92 15.38
N THR A 328 4.35 33.77 16.39
CA THR A 328 4.90 35.14 16.33
C THR A 328 6.43 35.12 16.20
N ARG A 329 7.12 34.22 16.90
CA ARG A 329 8.58 34.07 16.77
C ARG A 329 8.99 33.56 15.39
N VAL A 330 8.27 32.57 14.87
CA VAL A 330 8.49 32.05 13.52
C VAL A 330 8.23 33.14 12.47
N ALA A 331 7.10 33.84 12.58
CA ALA A 331 6.74 34.94 11.69
C ALA A 331 7.75 36.08 11.74
N GLY A 332 8.18 36.50 12.94
CA GLY A 332 9.19 37.53 13.13
C GLY A 332 10.55 37.15 12.52
N ALA A 333 10.91 35.86 12.54
CA ALA A 333 12.13 35.37 11.88
C ALA A 333 12.01 35.32 10.35
N LEU A 334 10.80 35.14 9.81
CA LEU A 334 10.53 35.17 8.37
C LEU A 334 10.41 36.60 7.82
N GLN A 335 9.94 37.55 8.63
CA GLN A 335 9.81 38.95 8.23
C GLN A 335 11.15 39.55 7.83
N GLY A 336 11.23 40.07 6.60
CA GLY A 336 12.43 40.70 6.07
C GLY A 336 13.49 39.73 5.51
N MET A 337 13.27 38.41 5.59
CA MET A 337 14.10 37.44 4.87
C MET A 337 13.72 37.40 3.39
N GLN A 338 14.70 37.24 2.51
CA GLN A 338 14.44 37.09 1.07
C GLN A 338 15.34 36.03 0.41
N GLY A 339 14.77 35.31 -0.55
CA GLY A 339 15.53 34.42 -1.42
C GLY A 339 16.21 33.29 -0.67
N GLY A 340 17.52 33.15 -0.87
CA GLY A 340 18.32 32.04 -0.34
C GLY A 340 18.44 31.97 1.19
N GLU A 341 17.94 32.97 1.92
CA GLU A 341 18.00 33.00 3.38
C GLU A 341 17.00 32.07 4.07
N VAL A 342 15.98 31.60 3.35
CA VAL A 342 14.96 30.66 3.86
C VAL A 342 14.95 29.42 3.00
N ALA A 343 14.91 28.25 3.62
CA ALA A 343 14.69 26.98 2.94
C ALA A 343 13.75 26.07 3.73
N ALA A 344 13.25 25.04 3.07
CA ALA A 344 12.44 24.01 3.71
C ALA A 344 12.83 22.61 3.25
N ILE A 345 12.70 21.63 4.15
CA ILE A 345 12.85 20.20 3.86
C ILE A 345 11.54 19.50 4.19
N ALA A 346 10.95 18.87 3.18
CA ALA A 346 9.78 18.02 3.32
C ALA A 346 10.18 16.60 3.71
N GLY A 347 9.60 16.13 4.81
CA GLY A 347 9.77 14.78 5.32
C GLY A 347 8.93 13.75 4.57
N GLY A 348 9.23 12.47 4.82
CA GLY A 348 8.65 11.35 4.07
C GLY A 348 7.14 11.12 4.20
N MET A 349 6.47 11.77 5.16
CA MET A 349 5.02 11.63 5.43
C MET A 349 4.23 12.93 5.24
N ALA A 350 4.85 13.97 4.67
CA ALA A 350 4.18 15.23 4.37
C ALA A 350 3.09 15.04 3.29
N ASP A 351 1.92 15.64 3.53
CA ASP A 351 0.77 15.63 2.62
C ASP A 351 0.85 16.74 1.57
N ALA A 352 0.16 16.54 0.43
CA ALA A 352 0.22 17.47 -0.70
C ALA A 352 -0.29 18.88 -0.35
N GLU A 353 -1.30 18.98 0.52
CA GLU A 353 -1.84 20.27 0.99
C GLU A 353 -0.83 21.07 1.83
N ALA A 354 -0.07 20.41 2.70
CA ALA A 354 1.00 21.04 3.46
C ALA A 354 2.19 21.41 2.55
N LEU A 355 2.53 20.55 1.58
CA LEU A 355 3.58 20.82 0.59
C LEU A 355 3.22 22.06 -0.26
N VAL A 356 2.04 22.13 -0.86
CA VAL A 356 1.67 23.31 -1.66
C VAL A 356 1.63 24.58 -0.80
N SER A 357 1.21 24.46 0.46
CA SER A 357 1.18 25.60 1.37
C SER A 357 2.55 26.11 1.74
N LEU A 358 3.49 25.22 2.02
CA LEU A 358 4.86 25.60 2.33
C LEU A 358 5.57 26.15 1.09
N LYS A 359 5.30 25.58 -0.08
CA LYS A 359 5.77 26.09 -1.36
C LYS A 359 5.27 27.52 -1.60
N ASP A 360 3.97 27.77 -1.46
CA ASP A 360 3.42 29.11 -1.69
C ASP A 360 3.93 30.11 -0.64
N LEU A 361 4.12 29.71 0.62
CA LEU A 361 4.72 30.56 1.66
C LEU A 361 6.15 30.99 1.28
N LEU A 362 7.01 30.05 0.89
CA LEU A 362 8.39 30.36 0.50
C LEU A 362 8.45 31.15 -0.82
N ASN A 363 7.56 30.87 -1.77
CA ASN A 363 7.46 31.65 -3.02
C ASN A 363 7.11 33.12 -2.75
N ARG A 364 6.27 33.42 -1.75
CA ARG A 364 5.98 34.81 -1.34
C ARG A 364 7.19 35.53 -0.73
N LEU A 365 8.13 34.77 -0.18
CA LEU A 365 9.45 35.26 0.28
C LEU A 365 10.52 35.21 -0.83
N ASN A 366 10.11 34.94 -2.06
CA ASN A 366 10.97 34.79 -3.24
C ASN A 366 12.03 33.68 -3.09
N SER A 367 11.74 32.64 -2.31
CA SER A 367 12.59 31.47 -2.12
C SER A 367 12.02 30.26 -2.86
N GLU A 368 12.87 29.63 -3.67
CA GLU A 368 12.59 28.33 -4.29
C GLU A 368 13.40 27.20 -3.63
N ASN A 369 13.91 27.41 -2.42
CA ASN A 369 14.72 26.42 -1.71
C ASN A 369 13.84 25.43 -0.95
N LEU A 370 13.05 24.67 -1.71
CA LEU A 370 12.16 23.62 -1.23
C LEU A 370 12.76 22.27 -1.59
N CYS A 371 13.21 21.53 -0.58
CA CYS A 371 13.89 20.24 -0.71
C CYS A 371 13.06 19.09 -0.16
N THR A 372 13.32 17.87 -0.61
CA THR A 372 12.83 16.63 0.02
C THR A 372 13.97 15.89 0.72
N GLU A 373 13.63 14.98 1.63
CA GLU A 373 14.63 14.09 2.26
C GLU A 373 15.25 13.10 1.26
N GLU A 374 14.43 12.53 0.37
CA GLU A 374 14.90 11.57 -0.63
C GLU A 374 15.39 12.30 -1.88
N VAL A 375 16.62 11.97 -2.29
CA VAL A 375 17.27 12.52 -3.50
C VAL A 375 16.60 11.92 -4.73
N PHE A 376 16.42 12.72 -5.76
CA PHE A 376 16.10 12.24 -7.10
C PHE A 376 16.97 12.99 -8.11
N PRO A 377 17.57 12.31 -9.10
CA PRO A 377 18.43 12.96 -10.08
C PRO A 377 17.68 14.03 -10.89
N MET A 378 18.05 15.30 -10.69
CA MET A 378 17.45 16.44 -11.37
C MET A 378 18.08 16.73 -12.75
N SER A 379 19.18 16.06 -13.09
CA SER A 379 19.85 16.23 -14.38
C SER A 379 19.01 15.68 -15.54
N GLY A 380 19.06 16.34 -16.70
CA GLY A 380 18.26 15.95 -17.87
C GLY A 380 16.83 16.48 -17.77
N ALA A 381 15.85 15.59 -17.80
CA ALA A 381 14.43 15.94 -17.69
C ALA A 381 13.95 16.15 -16.24
N GLY A 382 14.72 15.68 -15.24
CA GLY A 382 14.40 15.85 -13.82
C GLY A 382 12.95 15.49 -13.48
N THR A 383 12.26 16.44 -12.85
CA THR A 383 10.85 16.30 -12.43
C THR A 383 9.85 16.95 -13.39
N ASP A 384 10.31 17.52 -14.51
CA ASP A 384 9.42 18.17 -15.48
C ASP A 384 8.49 17.15 -16.16
N LEU A 385 8.99 15.93 -16.36
CA LEU A 385 8.25 14.82 -16.97
C LEU A 385 7.93 13.75 -15.93
N ARG A 386 6.64 13.62 -15.57
CA ARG A 386 6.13 12.60 -14.64
C ARG A 386 6.55 11.18 -14.99
N SER A 387 6.68 10.88 -16.29
CA SER A 387 7.07 9.56 -16.78
C SER A 387 8.41 9.07 -16.22
N ASN A 388 9.26 9.99 -15.76
CA ASN A 388 10.60 9.67 -15.28
C ASN A 388 10.67 9.26 -13.84
N TYR A 389 9.61 9.43 -13.06
CA TYR A 389 9.60 9.09 -11.64
C TYR A 389 8.37 8.32 -11.21
N LEU A 390 7.57 7.76 -12.13
CA LEU A 390 6.43 6.93 -11.79
C LEU A 390 6.69 5.45 -12.08
N LEU A 391 5.94 4.60 -11.41
CA LEU A 391 5.66 3.22 -11.79
C LEU A 391 4.59 3.24 -12.91
N ASN A 392 5.02 3.65 -14.10
CA ASN A 392 4.18 3.88 -15.28
C ASN A 392 3.37 2.65 -15.75
N SER A 393 3.84 1.43 -15.49
CA SER A 393 3.16 0.18 -15.83
C SER A 393 1.99 -0.14 -14.88
N ARG A 394 1.80 0.67 -13.82
CA ARG A 394 0.87 0.42 -12.70
C ARG A 394 1.24 -0.81 -11.89
N ILE A 395 0.74 -0.88 -10.66
CA ILE A 395 0.95 -2.03 -9.77
C ILE A 395 0.24 -3.26 -10.35
N ALA A 396 -1.03 -3.13 -10.73
CA ALA A 396 -1.80 -4.21 -11.35
C ALA A 396 -1.24 -4.66 -12.71
N GLY A 397 -0.64 -3.75 -13.48
CA GLY A 397 -0.11 -4.07 -14.81
C GLY A 397 1.11 -5.00 -14.78
N ILE A 398 1.73 -5.24 -13.62
CA ILE A 398 2.77 -6.26 -13.47
C ILE A 398 2.23 -7.67 -13.77
N GLU A 399 0.93 -7.91 -13.55
CA GLU A 399 0.34 -9.22 -13.86
C GLU A 399 0.37 -9.52 -15.36
N ASP A 400 0.37 -8.51 -16.24
CA ASP A 400 0.45 -8.70 -17.69
C ASP A 400 1.89 -8.82 -18.22
N CYS A 401 2.90 -8.55 -17.38
CA CYS A 401 4.32 -8.55 -17.75
C CYS A 401 4.82 -9.96 -18.09
N ASP A 402 5.68 -10.09 -19.10
CA ASP A 402 6.38 -11.35 -19.44
C ASP A 402 7.85 -11.37 -19.01
N LEU A 403 8.47 -10.21 -18.79
CA LEU A 403 9.85 -10.08 -18.34
C LEU A 403 10.03 -8.84 -17.45
N LEU A 404 10.48 -9.07 -16.21
CA LEU A 404 10.75 -8.02 -15.24
C LEU A 404 12.24 -7.90 -14.95
N LEU A 405 12.81 -6.71 -15.15
CA LEU A 405 14.17 -6.36 -14.75
C LEU A 405 14.14 -5.41 -13.56
N LEU A 406 14.64 -5.86 -12.41
CA LEU A 406 14.80 -5.07 -11.18
C LEU A 406 16.24 -4.53 -11.10
N ILE A 407 16.38 -3.25 -10.75
CA ILE A 407 17.69 -2.57 -10.70
C ILE A 407 17.86 -1.88 -9.35
N GLY A 408 18.81 -2.38 -8.56
CA GLY A 408 19.26 -1.79 -7.31
C GLY A 408 18.18 -1.63 -6.23
N THR A 409 17.14 -2.45 -6.26
CA THR A 409 16.00 -2.40 -5.32
C THR A 409 15.82 -3.72 -4.59
N ASN A 410 15.33 -3.64 -3.37
CA ASN A 410 14.74 -4.78 -2.67
C ASN A 410 13.24 -4.53 -2.49
N PRO A 411 12.40 -4.86 -3.50
CA PRO A 411 10.98 -4.54 -3.47
C PRO A 411 10.27 -5.22 -2.30
N ARG A 412 10.81 -6.33 -1.77
CA ARG A 412 10.24 -7.04 -0.63
C ARG A 412 10.13 -6.15 0.61
N TYR A 413 11.09 -5.27 0.87
CA TYR A 413 11.06 -4.41 2.05
C TYR A 413 10.70 -2.96 1.73
N GLU A 414 11.05 -2.47 0.54
CA GLU A 414 10.74 -1.11 0.12
C GLU A 414 9.26 -0.94 -0.24
N ALA A 415 8.66 -1.96 -0.86
CA ALA A 415 7.25 -1.97 -1.28
C ALA A 415 6.67 -3.40 -1.24
N PRO A 416 6.42 -3.97 -0.04
CA PRO A 416 6.10 -5.39 0.14
C PRO A 416 4.96 -5.92 -0.74
N LEU A 417 3.93 -5.09 -0.98
CA LEU A 417 2.78 -5.47 -1.80
C LEU A 417 3.08 -5.47 -3.29
N PHE A 418 4.00 -4.63 -3.75
CA PHE A 418 4.52 -4.73 -5.11
C PHE A 418 5.28 -6.04 -5.28
N ASN A 419 6.09 -6.44 -4.29
CA ASN A 419 6.75 -7.75 -4.28
C ASN A 419 5.75 -8.92 -4.27
N ALA A 420 4.66 -8.83 -3.51
CA ALA A 420 3.59 -9.82 -3.52
C ALA A 420 2.93 -9.94 -4.91
N ARG A 421 2.76 -8.82 -5.61
CA ARG A 421 2.24 -8.79 -6.99
C ARG A 421 3.19 -9.44 -7.99
N ILE A 422 4.50 -9.19 -7.86
CA ILE A 422 5.53 -9.86 -8.65
C ILE A 422 5.48 -11.36 -8.38
N ARG A 423 5.43 -11.77 -7.11
CA ARG A 423 5.34 -13.19 -6.72
C ARG A 423 4.12 -13.88 -7.30
N LYS A 424 2.94 -13.24 -7.22
CA LYS A 424 1.70 -13.73 -7.82
C LYS A 424 1.87 -13.95 -9.32
N SER A 425 2.47 -12.99 -10.01
CA SER A 425 2.74 -13.08 -11.46
C SER A 425 3.76 -14.16 -11.80
N TRP A 426 4.79 -14.34 -10.97
CA TRP A 426 5.76 -15.44 -11.08
C TRP A 426 5.09 -16.81 -10.93
N LEU A 427 4.15 -16.95 -9.99
CA LEU A 427 3.46 -18.21 -9.72
C LEU A 427 2.42 -18.57 -10.79
N HIS A 428 1.68 -17.58 -11.31
CA HIS A 428 0.54 -17.82 -12.20
C HIS A 428 0.83 -17.58 -13.69
N ASN A 429 1.75 -16.67 -14.02
CA ASN A 429 1.98 -16.21 -15.39
C ASN A 429 3.38 -16.57 -15.92
N GLU A 430 4.14 -17.39 -15.18
CA GLU A 430 5.51 -17.79 -15.53
C GLU A 430 6.44 -16.58 -15.75
N LEU A 431 6.22 -15.48 -15.01
CA LEU A 431 7.00 -14.25 -15.12
C LEU A 431 8.49 -14.53 -14.89
N ARG A 432 9.32 -14.19 -15.88
CA ARG A 432 10.78 -14.22 -15.73
C ARG A 432 11.25 -12.93 -15.06
N VAL A 433 11.92 -13.06 -13.91
CA VAL A 433 12.47 -11.93 -13.16
C VAL A 433 13.98 -11.96 -13.21
N ALA A 434 14.61 -10.80 -13.40
CA ALA A 434 16.06 -10.61 -13.30
C ALA A 434 16.39 -9.45 -12.36
N LEU A 435 17.53 -9.54 -11.67
CA LEU A 435 18.00 -8.54 -10.71
C LEU A 435 19.43 -8.11 -11.07
N VAL A 436 19.62 -6.80 -11.20
CA VAL A 436 20.94 -6.14 -11.22
C VAL A 436 21.11 -5.41 -9.89
N GLY A 437 22.03 -5.87 -9.05
CA GLY A 437 22.29 -5.33 -7.72
C GLY A 437 22.59 -6.43 -6.72
N HIS A 438 22.69 -6.07 -5.44
CA HIS A 438 23.04 -7.01 -4.39
C HIS A 438 22.06 -8.18 -4.32
N SER A 439 22.57 -9.39 -4.09
CA SER A 439 21.75 -10.60 -3.97
C SER A 439 20.89 -10.54 -2.70
N VAL A 440 19.56 -10.52 -2.87
CA VAL A 440 18.57 -10.43 -1.77
C VAL A 440 17.52 -11.53 -1.86
N ASP A 441 16.91 -11.90 -0.74
CA ASP A 441 15.81 -12.86 -0.72
C ASP A 441 14.47 -12.19 -1.06
N LEU A 442 13.98 -12.43 -2.29
CA LEU A 442 12.72 -11.87 -2.80
C LEU A 442 11.52 -12.79 -2.61
N SER A 443 11.68 -13.96 -1.98
CA SER A 443 10.73 -15.08 -1.87
C SER A 443 10.53 -15.92 -3.14
N TYR A 444 10.91 -15.46 -4.33
CA TYR A 444 10.82 -16.18 -5.61
C TYR A 444 12.18 -16.25 -6.31
N SER A 445 12.31 -17.13 -7.31
CA SER A 445 13.54 -17.25 -8.09
C SER A 445 13.69 -16.12 -9.10
N TYR A 446 14.93 -15.70 -9.33
CA TYR A 446 15.28 -14.67 -10.32
C TYR A 446 16.66 -14.93 -10.92
N ASP A 447 16.88 -14.38 -12.12
CA ASP A 447 18.19 -14.36 -12.78
C ASP A 447 19.04 -13.21 -12.18
N HIS A 448 20.07 -13.55 -11.42
CA HIS A 448 21.01 -12.55 -10.90
C HIS A 448 22.04 -12.19 -11.98
N LEU A 449 22.01 -10.96 -12.47
CA LEU A 449 22.85 -10.50 -13.59
C LEU A 449 24.19 -9.90 -13.12
N GLY A 450 24.35 -9.67 -11.81
CA GLY A 450 25.53 -9.07 -11.20
C GLY A 450 25.18 -7.90 -10.28
N GLU A 451 26.14 -7.50 -9.44
CA GLU A 451 25.92 -6.45 -8.43
C GLU A 451 26.38 -5.06 -8.85
N GLU A 452 27.30 -4.98 -9.82
CA GLU A 452 27.97 -3.74 -10.21
C GLU A 452 27.21 -2.94 -11.27
N THR A 453 27.46 -1.62 -11.32
CA THR A 453 26.94 -0.71 -12.36
C THR A 453 27.53 -0.96 -13.75
N SER A 454 28.62 -1.74 -13.86
CA SER A 454 29.20 -2.17 -15.14
C SER A 454 28.18 -2.93 -15.99
N VAL A 455 27.35 -3.77 -15.36
CA VAL A 455 26.26 -4.51 -16.00
C VAL A 455 25.25 -3.57 -16.65
N LEU A 456 24.95 -2.41 -16.04
CA LEU A 456 24.06 -1.41 -16.64
C LEU A 456 24.64 -0.82 -17.93
N LYS A 457 25.96 -0.61 -17.98
CA LYS A 457 26.64 -0.18 -19.22
C LYS A 457 26.55 -1.25 -20.30
N GLU A 458 26.77 -2.51 -19.95
CA GLU A 458 26.71 -3.62 -20.89
C GLU A 458 25.29 -3.85 -21.44
N LEU A 459 24.27 -3.70 -20.59
CA LEU A 459 22.86 -3.74 -20.98
C LEU A 459 22.50 -2.56 -21.90
N ALA A 460 22.91 -1.33 -21.54
CA ALA A 460 22.67 -0.14 -22.35
C ALA A 460 23.36 -0.21 -23.72
N ASN A 461 24.57 -0.78 -23.79
CA ASN A 461 25.33 -0.96 -25.03
C ASN A 461 24.90 -2.18 -25.84
N GLY A 462 24.01 -3.04 -25.32
CA GLY A 462 23.56 -4.24 -26.00
C GLY A 462 24.56 -5.40 -26.01
N THR A 463 25.64 -5.34 -25.22
CA THR A 463 26.69 -6.38 -25.19
C THR A 463 26.38 -7.52 -24.23
N HIS A 464 25.56 -7.27 -23.21
CA HIS A 464 25.21 -8.29 -22.22
C HIS A 464 24.28 -9.37 -22.83
N PRO A 465 24.45 -10.67 -22.52
CA PRO A 465 23.62 -11.74 -23.07
C PRO A 465 22.11 -11.57 -22.83
N PHE A 466 21.74 -10.95 -21.69
CA PHE A 466 20.35 -10.69 -21.33
C PHE A 466 19.62 -9.72 -22.29
N CYS A 467 20.35 -8.93 -23.09
CA CYS A 467 19.74 -8.06 -24.11
C CYS A 467 18.94 -8.83 -25.16
N GLN A 468 19.32 -10.07 -25.44
CA GLN A 468 18.56 -10.96 -26.34
C GLN A 468 17.20 -11.34 -25.72
N VAL A 469 17.18 -11.56 -24.40
CA VAL A 469 15.95 -11.86 -23.64
C VAL A 469 15.04 -10.63 -23.60
N LEU A 470 15.59 -9.45 -23.30
CA LEU A 470 14.85 -8.18 -23.32
C LEU A 470 14.23 -7.88 -24.69
N SER A 471 14.94 -8.16 -25.78
CA SER A 471 14.44 -7.91 -27.14
C SER A 471 13.40 -8.94 -27.59
N ALA A 472 13.38 -10.13 -26.99
CA ALA A 472 12.40 -11.18 -27.30
C ALA A 472 11.08 -11.03 -26.52
N ALA A 473 11.12 -10.38 -25.36
CA ALA A 473 9.95 -10.14 -24.50
C ALA A 473 8.98 -9.14 -25.14
N LYS A 474 7.68 -9.44 -25.16
CA LYS A 474 6.63 -8.60 -25.75
C LYS A 474 6.17 -7.49 -24.81
N ARG A 475 6.19 -7.74 -23.50
CA ARG A 475 5.75 -6.78 -22.48
C ARG A 475 6.82 -6.66 -21.38
N PRO A 476 8.04 -6.20 -21.73
CA PRO A 476 9.11 -6.04 -20.76
C PRO A 476 8.81 -4.85 -19.83
N VAL A 477 9.22 -5.00 -18.57
CA VAL A 477 9.14 -3.97 -17.53
C VAL A 477 10.52 -3.83 -16.89
N VAL A 478 11.01 -2.60 -16.79
CA VAL A 478 12.28 -2.25 -16.15
C VAL A 478 11.98 -1.34 -14.96
N VAL A 479 12.29 -1.80 -13.75
CA VAL A 479 12.06 -1.09 -12.50
C VAL A 479 13.39 -0.74 -11.85
N VAL A 480 13.62 0.54 -11.58
CA VAL A 480 14.73 0.99 -10.73
C VAL A 480 14.19 1.45 -9.37
N GLY A 481 14.85 1.04 -8.29
CA GLY A 481 14.50 1.54 -6.95
C GLY A 481 14.94 2.98 -6.75
N SER A 482 14.12 3.79 -6.08
CA SER A 482 14.50 5.14 -5.67
C SER A 482 15.74 5.15 -4.77
N SER A 483 16.00 4.06 -4.05
CA SER A 483 17.18 3.86 -3.20
C SER A 483 18.48 3.81 -4.00
N ALA A 484 18.49 3.16 -5.18
CA ALA A 484 19.65 3.14 -6.08
C ALA A 484 20.01 4.55 -6.61
N LEU A 485 19.00 5.43 -6.70
CA LEU A 485 19.15 6.79 -7.19
C LEU A 485 19.68 7.76 -6.13
N GLN A 486 19.81 7.33 -4.86
CA GLN A 486 20.43 8.12 -3.78
C GLN A 486 21.95 8.22 -3.90
N ARG A 487 22.57 7.40 -4.76
CA ARG A 487 24.01 7.40 -4.98
C ARG A 487 24.46 8.70 -5.66
N GLU A 488 25.73 9.05 -5.48
CA GLU A 488 26.33 10.22 -6.15
C GLU A 488 26.22 10.13 -7.68
N ASP A 489 26.27 8.92 -8.25
CA ASP A 489 26.09 8.62 -9.68
C ASP A 489 24.65 8.28 -10.08
N GLY A 490 23.66 8.66 -9.25
CA GLY A 490 22.25 8.36 -9.50
C GLY A 490 21.73 8.86 -10.85
N ALA A 491 22.22 10.00 -11.36
CA ALA A 491 21.82 10.49 -12.68
C ALA A 491 22.37 9.63 -13.83
N ALA A 492 23.59 9.11 -13.68
CA ALA A 492 24.16 8.16 -14.62
C ALA A 492 23.42 6.82 -14.60
N VAL A 493 23.01 6.35 -13.41
CA VAL A 493 22.16 5.15 -13.26
C VAL A 493 20.83 5.37 -13.97
N LEU A 494 20.12 6.46 -13.68
CA LEU A 494 18.84 6.77 -14.32
C LEU A 494 18.97 6.87 -15.85
N SER A 495 20.04 7.50 -16.35
CA SER A 495 20.31 7.61 -17.79
C SER A 495 20.54 6.24 -18.44
N ALA A 496 21.32 5.36 -17.80
CA ALA A 496 21.53 3.99 -18.27
C ALA A 496 20.21 3.19 -18.29
N VAL A 497 19.41 3.28 -17.22
CA VAL A 497 18.10 2.60 -17.14
C VAL A 497 17.12 3.12 -18.19
N SER A 498 17.07 4.43 -18.41
CA SER A 498 16.25 5.05 -19.47
C SER A 498 16.66 4.54 -20.86
N THR A 499 17.96 4.44 -21.11
CA THR A 499 18.52 3.88 -22.35
C THR A 499 18.16 2.40 -22.51
N ILE A 500 18.26 1.59 -21.46
CA ILE A 500 17.86 0.16 -21.47
C ILE A 500 16.38 0.03 -21.81
N ALA A 501 15.51 0.82 -21.17
CA ALA A 501 14.08 0.80 -21.43
C ALA A 501 13.74 1.29 -22.86
N HIS A 502 14.46 2.29 -23.37
CA HIS A 502 14.31 2.77 -24.74
C HIS A 502 14.74 1.71 -25.77
N ASN A 503 15.89 1.05 -25.53
CA ASN A 503 16.39 -0.03 -26.37
C ASN A 503 15.40 -1.20 -26.37
N ALA A 504 14.93 -1.65 -25.21
CA ALA A 504 13.93 -2.71 -25.12
C ALA A 504 12.65 -2.34 -25.90
N ARG A 505 12.18 -1.10 -25.80
CA ARG A 505 11.00 -0.63 -26.54
C ARG A 505 11.19 -0.56 -28.06
N THR A 506 12.41 -0.25 -28.52
CA THR A 506 12.70 -0.11 -29.95
C THR A 506 13.12 -1.41 -30.62
N SER A 507 13.78 -2.31 -29.88
CA SER A 507 14.24 -3.61 -30.38
C SER A 507 13.18 -4.69 -30.29
N SER A 508 12.31 -4.64 -29.28
CA SER A 508 11.20 -5.58 -29.13
C SER A 508 9.94 -5.11 -29.87
N GLY A 509 9.09 -6.07 -30.27
CA GLY A 509 7.73 -5.83 -30.75
C GLY A 509 6.76 -5.39 -29.65
N VAL A 510 7.19 -4.47 -28.77
CA VAL A 510 6.39 -3.94 -27.66
C VAL A 510 5.11 -3.32 -28.19
N GLU A 511 3.99 -3.72 -27.61
CA GLU A 511 2.67 -3.23 -28.01
C GLU A 511 2.57 -1.70 -27.87
N GLY A 512 1.89 -1.07 -28.83
CA GLY A 512 1.68 0.38 -28.84
C GLY A 512 0.89 0.82 -27.60
N GLY A 513 1.57 1.43 -26.63
CA GLY A 513 0.97 1.92 -25.38
C GLY A 513 1.62 1.35 -24.13
N TRP A 514 2.31 0.21 -24.23
CA TRP A 514 3.00 -0.39 -23.08
C TRP A 514 4.11 0.53 -22.55
N LYS A 515 4.23 0.58 -21.23
CA LYS A 515 5.23 1.39 -20.52
C LYS A 515 6.30 0.44 -20.00
N VAL A 516 7.56 0.74 -20.29
CA VAL A 516 8.70 -0.13 -19.96
C VAL A 516 9.48 0.44 -18.77
N LEU A 517 9.78 1.74 -18.78
CA LEU A 517 10.51 2.42 -17.71
C LEU A 517 9.61 2.65 -16.50
N ASN A 518 10.08 2.25 -15.33
CA ASN A 518 9.39 2.40 -14.06
C ASN A 518 10.35 2.73 -12.94
N ILE A 519 9.88 3.53 -11.99
CA ILE A 519 10.60 3.83 -10.75
C ILE A 519 9.75 3.42 -9.56
N LEU A 520 10.35 2.65 -8.66
CA LEU A 520 9.73 2.24 -7.41
C LEU A 520 10.19 3.18 -6.30
N HIS A 521 9.27 4.01 -5.82
CA HIS A 521 9.48 4.82 -4.63
C HIS A 521 9.24 4.02 -3.35
N ARG A 522 9.80 4.51 -2.25
CA ARG A 522 9.59 3.97 -0.90
C ARG A 522 9.03 4.99 0.09
N VAL A 523 8.96 6.26 -0.31
CA VAL A 523 8.52 7.39 0.52
C VAL A 523 7.17 7.92 0.03
N ALA A 524 6.18 8.02 0.92
CA ALA A 524 4.81 8.40 0.57
C ALA A 524 4.64 9.84 0.09
N SER A 525 5.42 10.78 0.63
CA SER A 525 5.35 12.20 0.23
C SER A 525 6.08 12.51 -1.07
N GLN A 526 6.98 11.63 -1.51
CA GLN A 526 7.96 11.94 -2.55
C GLN A 526 7.28 12.26 -3.88
N VAL A 527 6.39 11.39 -4.37
CA VAL A 527 5.74 11.60 -5.69
C VAL A 527 4.91 12.88 -5.70
N ALA A 528 4.18 13.17 -4.63
CA ALA A 528 3.42 14.42 -4.51
C ALA A 528 4.35 15.65 -4.50
N ALA A 529 5.50 15.58 -3.82
CA ALA A 529 6.49 16.65 -3.82
C ALA A 529 7.11 16.87 -5.21
N LEU A 530 7.40 15.80 -5.96
CA LEU A 530 7.89 15.88 -7.34
C LEU A 530 6.82 16.46 -8.29
N ASP A 531 5.56 16.04 -8.16
CA ASP A 531 4.42 16.58 -8.90
C ASP A 531 4.20 18.07 -8.62
N LEU A 532 4.54 18.53 -7.40
CA LEU A 532 4.52 19.94 -6.99
C LEU A 532 5.81 20.68 -7.34
N GLY A 533 6.80 20.04 -7.95
CA GLY A 533 8.04 20.68 -8.40
C GLY A 533 9.00 21.07 -7.26
N TYR A 534 9.04 20.31 -6.18
CA TYR A 534 10.11 20.41 -5.18
C TYR A 534 11.45 19.97 -5.77
N LYS A 535 12.56 20.49 -5.25
CA LYS A 535 13.90 20.00 -5.58
C LYS A 535 14.16 18.74 -4.77
N ALA A 536 14.46 17.64 -5.44
CA ALA A 536 14.67 16.39 -4.72
C ALA A 536 16.05 16.34 -4.07
N GLY A 537 16.11 16.04 -2.77
CA GLY A 537 17.34 16.02 -1.99
C GLY A 537 17.77 17.40 -1.45
N VAL A 538 18.76 17.37 -0.55
CA VAL A 538 19.16 18.53 0.28
C VAL A 538 20.41 19.27 -0.22
N ASP A 539 20.95 18.91 -1.37
CA ASP A 539 22.19 19.49 -1.91
C ASP A 539 22.12 21.00 -2.12
N ALA A 540 20.95 21.52 -2.49
CA ALA A 540 20.74 22.96 -2.65
C ALA A 540 20.94 23.71 -1.33
N ILE A 541 20.47 23.12 -0.23
CA ILE A 541 20.59 23.67 1.12
C ILE A 541 22.03 23.53 1.62
N ARG A 542 22.69 22.39 1.38
CA ARG A 542 24.11 22.21 1.78
C ARG A 542 25.04 23.20 1.07
N LYS A 543 24.77 23.53 -0.19
CA LYS A 543 25.56 24.50 -0.97
C LYS A 543 25.38 25.93 -0.46
N ASN A 544 24.16 26.31 -0.13
CA ASN A 544 23.80 27.65 0.32
C ASN A 544 22.92 27.55 1.58
N PRO A 545 23.52 27.37 2.76
CA PRO A 545 22.75 27.08 3.95
C PRO A 545 21.96 28.31 4.42
N PRO A 546 20.65 28.17 4.69
CA PRO A 546 19.75 29.27 5.01
C PRO A 546 19.95 29.76 6.44
N LYS A 547 19.44 30.97 6.72
CA LYS A 547 19.28 31.49 8.08
C LYS A 547 18.05 30.91 8.78
N VAL A 548 17.00 30.58 8.03
CA VAL A 548 15.79 29.92 8.56
C VAL A 548 15.55 28.64 7.79
N LEU A 549 15.50 27.52 8.50
CA LEU A 549 15.22 26.20 7.94
C LEU A 549 13.90 25.67 8.50
N PHE A 550 12.93 25.43 7.62
CA PHE A 550 11.70 24.72 7.95
C PHE A 550 11.85 23.22 7.71
N LEU A 551 11.49 22.41 8.69
CA LEU A 551 11.46 20.95 8.59
C LEU A 551 10.01 20.50 8.71
N LEU A 552 9.40 20.09 7.59
CA LEU A 552 8.05 19.56 7.58
C LEU A 552 8.10 18.04 7.79
N GLY A 553 8.20 17.61 9.04
CA GLY A 553 8.23 16.21 9.44
C GLY A 553 9.47 15.47 8.97
N ALA A 554 10.58 16.18 8.73
CA ALA A 554 11.82 15.61 8.24
C ALA A 554 12.62 14.98 9.42
N ASP A 555 12.74 13.65 9.41
CA ASP A 555 13.30 12.82 10.48
C ASP A 555 14.29 11.75 9.98
N THR A 556 14.81 11.85 8.75
CA THR A 556 15.81 10.92 8.20
C THR A 556 17.25 11.27 8.57
N GLY A 557 17.49 12.48 9.10
CA GLY A 557 18.83 12.97 9.42
C GLY A 557 19.66 13.38 8.20
N CYS A 558 19.02 13.71 7.07
CA CYS A 558 19.70 14.18 5.86
C CYS A 558 20.46 15.50 6.04
N ILE A 559 20.06 16.33 7.01
CA ILE A 559 20.75 17.56 7.43
C ILE A 559 20.89 17.56 8.96
N THR A 560 22.03 18.06 9.43
CA THR A 560 22.34 18.24 10.84
C THR A 560 22.64 19.70 11.15
N ARG A 561 22.77 20.06 12.45
CA ARG A 561 23.12 21.42 12.86
C ARG A 561 24.50 21.86 12.36
N ASP A 562 25.40 20.90 12.10
CA ASP A 562 26.76 21.16 11.62
C ASP A 562 26.78 21.61 10.15
N ASP A 563 25.75 21.27 9.38
CA ASP A 563 25.59 21.70 7.98
C ASP A 563 25.09 23.15 7.86
N LEU A 564 24.72 23.79 8.98
CA LEU A 564 24.05 25.09 9.02
C LEU A 564 24.90 26.14 9.78
N PRO A 565 24.78 27.43 9.44
CA PRO A 565 25.34 28.51 10.24
C PRO A 565 24.89 28.41 11.71
N LYS A 566 25.77 28.74 12.65
CA LYS A 566 25.48 28.66 14.10
C LYS A 566 24.21 29.41 14.52
N ASN A 567 23.91 30.51 13.84
CA ASN A 567 22.77 31.38 14.12
C ASN A 567 21.51 31.03 13.30
N SER A 568 21.49 29.87 12.62
CA SER A 568 20.32 29.47 11.84
C SER A 568 19.19 29.06 12.77
N LEU A 569 17.99 29.57 12.50
CA LEU A 569 16.77 29.18 13.19
C LEU A 569 16.18 27.94 12.51
N ILE A 570 16.00 26.86 13.26
CA ILE A 570 15.35 25.64 12.76
C ILE A 570 13.93 25.57 13.31
N VAL A 571 12.94 25.53 12.43
CA VAL A 571 11.53 25.33 12.77
C VAL A 571 11.14 23.91 12.35
N TYR A 572 10.81 23.06 13.31
CA TYR A 572 10.32 21.72 13.03
C TYR A 572 8.81 21.67 13.19
N GLN A 573 8.11 21.38 12.09
CA GLN A 573 6.69 21.09 12.08
C GLN A 573 6.49 19.61 11.83
N GLY A 574 6.01 18.86 12.83
CA GLY A 574 5.81 17.43 12.70
C GLY A 574 5.00 16.86 13.86
N HIS A 575 4.76 15.56 13.83
CA HIS A 575 3.87 14.90 14.80
C HIS A 575 4.61 14.01 15.82
N HIS A 576 5.86 13.64 15.58
CA HIS A 576 6.71 12.86 16.50
C HIS A 576 7.99 13.63 16.85
N GLY A 577 8.46 13.48 18.08
CA GLY A 577 9.78 13.94 18.50
C GLY A 577 10.83 12.85 18.28
N ASP A 578 11.55 12.89 17.15
CA ASP A 578 12.56 11.88 16.80
C ASP A 578 13.91 12.50 16.42
N VAL A 579 14.23 12.65 15.13
CA VAL A 579 15.55 13.14 14.68
C VAL A 579 15.54 14.66 14.45
N GLY A 580 14.50 15.18 13.79
CA GLY A 580 14.41 16.60 13.46
C GLY A 580 14.02 17.48 14.64
N ALA A 581 13.16 16.98 15.52
CA ALA A 581 12.65 17.74 16.66
C ALA A 581 13.73 18.17 17.67
N PRO A 582 14.69 17.31 18.11
CA PRO A 582 15.70 17.72 19.09
C PRO A 582 16.65 18.82 18.61
N MET A 583 16.89 18.93 17.30
CA MET A 583 17.75 19.99 16.75
C MET A 583 17.00 21.31 16.54
N ALA A 584 15.67 21.29 16.53
CA ALA A 584 14.82 22.45 16.27
C ALA A 584 14.94 23.50 17.38
N ASP A 585 14.82 24.77 17.00
CA ASP A 585 14.71 25.89 17.94
C ASP A 585 13.25 26.20 18.28
N ILE A 586 12.35 25.91 17.34
CA ILE A 586 10.90 26.02 17.50
C ILE A 586 10.25 24.73 16.98
N ILE A 587 9.33 24.17 17.75
CA ILE A 587 8.54 22.99 17.39
C ILE A 587 7.07 23.40 17.24
N LEU A 588 6.48 23.04 16.10
CA LEU A 588 5.07 23.21 15.78
C LEU A 588 4.41 21.82 15.67
N PRO A 589 3.53 21.43 16.61
CA PRO A 589 2.93 20.10 16.60
C PRO A 589 1.89 19.96 15.48
N GLY A 590 2.20 19.11 14.51
CA GLY A 590 1.35 18.75 13.37
C GLY A 590 0.51 17.48 13.61
N ALA A 591 -0.42 17.22 12.70
CA ALA A 591 -1.31 16.06 12.73
C ALA A 591 -0.68 14.84 12.02
N ALA A 592 -0.90 13.65 12.57
CA ALA A 592 -0.52 12.40 11.90
C ALA A 592 -1.50 12.07 10.75
N TYR A 593 -1.14 11.10 9.90
CA TYR A 593 -1.94 10.74 8.71
C TYR A 593 -3.38 10.28 9.01
N THR A 594 -3.63 9.71 10.20
CA THR A 594 -4.96 9.29 10.66
C THR A 594 -5.80 10.42 11.25
N GLU A 595 -5.23 11.61 11.39
CA GLU A 595 -5.81 12.75 12.11
C GLU A 595 -6.24 13.91 11.20
N LYS A 596 -6.00 13.78 9.89
CA LYS A 596 -6.22 14.82 8.88
C LYS A 596 -6.83 14.26 7.60
N ASN A 597 -7.59 15.09 6.89
CA ASN A 597 -8.02 14.80 5.52
C ASN A 597 -6.94 15.30 4.56
N ALA A 598 -6.05 14.43 4.14
CA ALA A 598 -4.85 14.78 3.39
C ALA A 598 -4.74 13.98 2.10
N THR A 599 -4.18 14.59 1.07
CA THR A 599 -3.91 13.98 -0.23
C THR A 599 -2.49 13.43 -0.26
N TYR A 600 -2.36 12.16 -0.65
CA TYR A 600 -1.10 11.47 -0.92
C TYR A 600 -1.09 10.91 -2.33
N VAL A 601 0.10 10.71 -2.89
CA VAL A 601 0.27 10.13 -4.23
C VAL A 601 1.21 8.94 -4.12
N ASN A 602 0.76 7.77 -4.56
CA ASN A 602 1.57 6.56 -4.51
C ASN A 602 2.57 6.49 -5.68
N THR A 603 3.41 5.46 -5.68
CA THR A 603 4.49 5.26 -6.68
C THR A 603 4.00 5.15 -8.12
N GLU A 604 2.76 4.71 -8.39
CA GLU A 604 2.19 4.67 -9.74
C GLU A 604 1.54 6.00 -10.18
N GLY A 605 1.53 7.00 -9.30
CA GLY A 605 0.98 8.32 -9.57
C GLY A 605 -0.52 8.44 -9.31
N ARG A 606 -1.12 7.47 -8.60
CA ARG A 606 -2.52 7.51 -8.14
C ARG A 606 -2.64 8.45 -6.96
N SER A 607 -3.53 9.43 -7.08
CA SER A 607 -3.87 10.31 -5.96
C SER A 607 -4.94 9.66 -5.08
N GLN A 608 -4.69 9.61 -3.78
CA GLN A 608 -5.59 9.05 -2.77
C GLN A 608 -5.71 10.02 -1.59
N GLN A 609 -6.79 9.91 -0.82
CA GLN A 609 -7.05 10.79 0.31
C GLN A 609 -7.22 10.01 1.62
N THR A 610 -6.51 10.42 2.66
CA THR A 610 -6.78 9.98 4.02
C THR A 610 -8.07 10.61 4.54
N ARG A 611 -8.65 9.99 5.56
CA ARG A 611 -9.80 10.53 6.30
C ARG A 611 -9.47 10.63 7.78
N VAL A 612 -10.05 11.65 8.43
CA VAL A 612 -9.91 11.85 9.87
C VAL A 612 -10.58 10.71 10.63
N ALA A 613 -9.77 9.85 11.25
CA ALA A 613 -10.23 8.72 12.07
C ALA A 613 -10.23 9.05 13.56
N VAL A 614 -9.25 9.83 14.02
CA VAL A 614 -9.14 10.37 15.39
C VAL A 614 -8.72 11.84 15.32
N THR A 615 -8.93 12.61 16.37
CA THR A 615 -8.47 14.01 16.44
C THR A 615 -7.02 14.07 16.89
N ALA A 616 -6.26 15.05 16.38
CA ALA A 616 -4.88 15.25 16.80
C ALA A 616 -4.75 15.51 18.32
N PRO A 617 -3.69 14.97 18.98
CA PRO A 617 -3.56 15.04 20.43
C PRO A 617 -3.17 16.43 20.93
N GLY A 618 -3.77 16.84 22.05
CA GLY A 618 -3.45 18.10 22.72
C GLY A 618 -3.73 19.33 21.85
N MET A 619 -2.69 20.12 21.61
CA MET A 619 -2.72 21.35 20.82
C MET A 619 -2.29 21.15 19.37
N ALA A 620 -2.02 19.93 18.90
CA ALA A 620 -1.66 19.66 17.51
C ALA A 620 -2.75 20.12 16.52
N ARG A 621 -2.36 20.51 15.31
CA ARG A 621 -3.25 21.04 14.25
C ARG A 621 -2.92 20.41 12.90
N GLU A 622 -3.85 20.53 11.94
CA GLU A 622 -3.56 20.10 10.56
C GLU A 622 -2.40 20.91 9.98
N ASP A 623 -1.57 20.25 9.16
CA ASP A 623 -0.27 20.80 8.78
C ASP A 623 -0.36 22.07 7.92
N TRP A 624 -1.27 22.09 6.94
CA TRP A 624 -1.49 23.26 6.09
C TRP A 624 -2.04 24.46 6.88
N GLN A 625 -2.82 24.22 7.95
CA GLN A 625 -3.38 25.28 8.79
C GLN A 625 -2.28 26.01 9.57
N ILE A 626 -1.29 25.26 10.07
CA ILE A 626 -0.13 25.83 10.77
C ILE A 626 0.63 26.76 9.80
N ILE A 627 0.91 26.29 8.59
CA ILE A 627 1.63 27.06 7.57
C ILE A 627 0.83 28.30 7.14
N ARG A 628 -0.48 28.16 6.95
CA ARG A 628 -1.38 29.26 6.64
C ARG A 628 -1.42 30.31 7.76
N ALA A 629 -1.40 29.91 9.02
CA ALA A 629 -1.35 30.83 10.16
C ALA A 629 0.01 31.55 10.25
N VAL A 630 1.12 30.84 10.02
CA VAL A 630 2.46 31.46 9.92
C VAL A 630 2.48 32.51 8.81
N SER A 631 1.89 32.22 7.65
CA SER A 631 1.87 33.16 6.51
C SER A 631 1.17 34.49 6.84
N GLU A 632 0.11 34.43 7.63
CA GLU A 632 -0.69 35.60 8.01
C GLU A 632 0.09 36.51 8.94
N LEU A 633 0.72 35.93 9.97
CA LEU A 633 1.53 36.67 10.93
C LEU A 633 2.84 37.18 10.32
N ALA A 634 3.38 36.48 9.31
CA ALA A 634 4.54 36.94 8.55
C ALA A 634 4.22 38.10 7.58
N GLY A 635 2.95 38.47 7.41
CA GLY A 635 2.52 39.55 6.51
C GLY A 635 2.47 39.14 5.03
N VAL A 636 2.51 37.83 4.74
CA VAL A 636 2.48 37.23 3.40
C VAL A 636 1.32 36.22 3.28
N THR A 637 0.14 36.62 3.74
CA THR A 637 -1.05 35.77 3.85
C THR A 637 -1.35 35.01 2.56
N LEU A 638 -1.48 33.69 2.66
CA LEU A 638 -1.87 32.81 1.56
C LEU A 638 -3.36 33.00 1.23
N ALA A 639 -3.72 32.80 -0.04
CA ALA A 639 -5.02 33.20 -0.60
C ALA A 639 -6.14 32.16 -0.41
N TYR A 640 -6.08 31.37 0.66
CA TYR A 640 -7.05 30.32 0.96
C TYR A 640 -7.21 30.17 2.48
N ASP A 641 -8.43 29.86 2.91
CA ASP A 641 -8.83 29.73 4.32
C ASP A 641 -9.44 28.36 4.64
N SER A 642 -9.80 27.58 3.61
CA SER A 642 -10.38 26.24 3.74
C SER A 642 -9.60 25.17 2.99
N LEU A 643 -9.77 23.91 3.40
CA LEU A 643 -9.13 22.76 2.75
C LEU A 643 -9.52 22.64 1.26
N ASP A 644 -10.78 22.95 0.92
CA ASP A 644 -11.24 22.89 -0.47
C ASP A 644 -10.60 23.98 -1.35
N GLU A 645 -10.30 25.15 -0.79
CA GLU A 645 -9.55 26.20 -1.46
C GLU A 645 -8.07 25.83 -1.63
N VAL A 646 -7.47 25.18 -0.62
CA VAL A 646 -6.10 24.61 -0.75
C VAL A 646 -6.07 23.57 -1.88
N ARG A 647 -7.09 22.72 -1.99
CA ARG A 647 -7.20 21.72 -3.08
C ARG A 647 -7.46 22.37 -4.43
N SER A 648 -8.21 23.47 -4.46
CA SER A 648 -8.35 24.28 -5.68
C SER A 648 -6.98 24.83 -6.12
N ARG A 649 -6.18 25.33 -5.18
CA ARG A 649 -4.79 25.73 -5.44
C ARG A 649 -3.91 24.56 -5.88
N LEU A 650 -4.10 23.39 -5.27
CA LEU A 650 -3.41 22.17 -5.66
C LEU A 650 -3.70 21.81 -7.12
N ALA A 651 -4.96 21.94 -7.55
CA ALA A 651 -5.39 21.69 -8.93
C ALA A 651 -4.78 22.68 -9.94
N GLU A 652 -4.55 23.93 -9.55
CA GLU A 652 -3.87 24.93 -10.38
C GLU A 652 -2.40 24.59 -10.61
N VAL A 653 -1.72 24.05 -9.60
CA VAL A 653 -0.30 23.68 -9.68
C VAL A 653 -0.14 22.34 -10.38
N SER A 654 -0.90 21.32 -9.96
CA SER A 654 -0.83 19.97 -10.50
C SER A 654 -2.23 19.30 -10.43
N PRO A 655 -2.98 19.26 -11.55
CA PRO A 655 -4.38 18.86 -11.56
C PRO A 655 -4.62 17.37 -11.30
N ASN A 656 -3.58 16.53 -11.39
CA ASN A 656 -3.66 15.12 -11.05
C ASN A 656 -3.95 14.92 -9.55
N LEU A 657 -3.43 15.78 -8.67
CA LEU A 657 -3.53 15.64 -7.22
C LEU A 657 -4.95 15.68 -6.68
N VAL A 658 -5.91 16.22 -7.45
CA VAL A 658 -7.32 16.30 -7.06
C VAL A 658 -8.21 15.27 -7.78
N ARG A 659 -7.64 14.42 -8.64
CA ARG A 659 -8.34 13.36 -9.36
C ARG A 659 -8.10 12.03 -8.64
N TYR A 660 -8.87 11.84 -7.58
CA TYR A 660 -8.71 10.71 -6.69
C TYR A 660 -9.08 9.38 -7.35
N ASP A 661 -8.32 8.34 -7.04
CA ASP A 661 -8.49 6.98 -7.54
C ASP A 661 -8.33 6.83 -9.07
N ASP A 662 -7.77 7.85 -9.72
CA ASP A 662 -7.36 7.81 -11.12
C ASP A 662 -5.82 7.77 -11.22
N VAL A 663 -5.32 6.99 -12.18
CA VAL A 663 -3.89 7.01 -12.57
C VAL A 663 -3.76 7.76 -13.88
N GLU A 664 -3.40 9.05 -13.77
CA GLU A 664 -3.16 9.93 -14.91
C GLU A 664 -1.97 9.44 -15.73
N GLU A 665 -2.21 9.16 -17.01
CA GLU A 665 -1.19 8.59 -17.89
C GLU A 665 -0.02 9.56 -18.12
N ALA A 666 1.18 9.13 -17.72
CA ALA A 666 2.40 9.84 -18.07
C ALA A 666 2.91 9.41 -19.46
N ASN A 667 3.33 10.40 -20.25
CA ASN A 667 3.89 10.20 -21.60
C ASN A 667 5.24 10.94 -21.73
N TYR A 668 5.76 11.08 -22.94
CA TYR A 668 7.02 11.77 -23.27
C TYR A 668 8.32 11.05 -22.86
N PHE A 669 8.27 9.71 -22.78
CA PHE A 669 9.44 8.86 -22.54
C PHE A 669 10.59 9.08 -23.53
N LYS A 670 10.27 9.42 -24.79
CA LYS A 670 11.28 9.67 -25.81
C LYS A 670 12.07 10.94 -25.50
N GLN A 671 11.37 12.04 -25.19
CA GLN A 671 11.96 13.32 -24.84
C GLN A 671 12.77 13.20 -23.54
N ALA A 672 12.23 12.48 -22.55
CA ALA A 672 12.94 12.15 -21.32
C ALA A 672 14.27 11.43 -21.59
N ASN A 673 14.26 10.42 -22.47
CA ASN A 673 15.46 9.69 -22.84
C ASN A 673 16.46 10.59 -23.60
N GLU A 674 16.00 11.39 -24.56
CA GLU A 674 16.86 12.34 -25.28
C GLU A 674 17.59 13.30 -24.33
N LEU A 675 16.90 13.80 -23.31
CA LEU A 675 17.50 14.64 -22.26
C LEU A 675 18.43 13.84 -21.34
N ALA A 676 18.07 12.60 -20.98
CA ALA A 676 18.90 11.75 -20.14
C ALA A 676 20.26 11.39 -20.79
N VAL A 677 20.30 11.20 -22.12
CA VAL A 677 21.55 10.93 -22.85
C VAL A 677 22.51 12.13 -22.84
N THR A 678 22.00 13.35 -22.63
CA THR A 678 22.88 14.54 -22.53
C THR A 678 23.64 14.63 -21.20
N VAL A 679 23.26 13.84 -20.20
CA VAL A 679 23.86 13.85 -18.86
C VAL A 679 25.28 13.30 -18.95
N LYS A 680 26.26 14.17 -18.71
CA LYS A 680 27.69 13.81 -18.66
C LYS A 680 28.10 13.43 -17.24
N GLN A 681 27.71 12.23 -16.83
CA GLN A 681 28.15 11.63 -15.57
C GLN A 681 28.56 10.18 -15.78
N ASP A 682 29.71 9.80 -15.24
CA ASP A 682 30.18 8.42 -15.29
C ASP A 682 29.58 7.59 -14.15
N LEU A 683 29.21 6.34 -14.45
CA LEU A 683 28.84 5.38 -13.41
C LEU A 683 30.08 5.00 -12.60
N LEU A 684 29.94 5.06 -11.28
CA LEU A 684 30.93 4.63 -10.30
C LEU A 684 30.93 3.09 -10.25
N ALA A 685 32.13 2.51 -10.27
CA ALA A 685 32.34 1.08 -10.11
C ALA A 685 32.12 0.65 -8.64
N ALA A 686 30.87 0.67 -8.21
CA ALA A 686 30.43 0.27 -6.88
C ALA A 686 29.14 -0.56 -6.99
N PRO A 687 28.92 -1.55 -6.10
CA PRO A 687 27.74 -2.39 -6.14
C PRO A 687 26.46 -1.60 -5.82
N LEU A 688 25.35 -1.99 -6.45
CA LEU A 688 24.03 -1.45 -6.17
C LEU A 688 23.44 -2.18 -4.95
N VAL A 689 23.73 -1.66 -3.76
CA VAL A 689 23.28 -2.24 -2.49
C VAL A 689 22.04 -1.48 -1.99
N PRO A 690 20.88 -2.14 -1.87
CA PRO A 690 19.70 -1.49 -1.30
C PRO A 690 19.88 -1.31 0.22
N PRO A 691 19.27 -0.27 0.82
CA PRO A 691 19.45 0.07 2.23
C PRO A 691 18.80 -0.93 3.18
N GLN A 692 17.81 -1.69 2.71
CA GLN A 692 17.13 -2.74 3.47
C GLN A 692 17.56 -4.09 2.93
N LEU A 693 18.49 -4.74 3.63
CA LEU A 693 19.02 -6.05 3.23
C LEU A 693 18.26 -7.19 3.89
N THR A 694 17.84 -6.98 5.13
CA THR A 694 17.20 -8.02 5.95
C THR A 694 15.88 -7.53 6.52
N ILE A 695 15.06 -8.47 6.99
CA ILE A 695 13.76 -8.18 7.62
C ILE A 695 13.89 -7.28 8.86
N LYS A 696 15.07 -7.22 9.50
CA LYS A 696 15.35 -6.30 10.60
C LYS A 696 15.22 -4.83 10.15
N ASP A 697 15.72 -4.53 8.95
CA ASP A 697 15.80 -3.17 8.41
C ASP A 697 14.43 -2.67 7.89
N PHE A 698 13.47 -3.59 7.74
CA PHE A 698 12.12 -3.30 7.28
C PHE A 698 11.28 -2.56 8.34
N TYR A 699 11.37 -2.95 9.62
CA TYR A 699 10.39 -2.53 10.65
C TYR A 699 10.51 -1.08 11.13
N MET A 700 11.62 -0.37 10.87
CA MET A 700 11.87 0.97 11.41
C MET A 700 12.38 1.93 10.33
N THR A 701 11.46 2.58 9.62
CA THR A 701 11.77 3.45 8.45
C THR A 701 11.41 4.92 8.64
N ASP A 702 10.38 5.19 9.41
CA ASP A 702 9.78 6.51 9.61
C ASP A 702 9.56 6.77 11.10
N SER A 703 9.15 7.98 11.47
CA SER A 703 9.02 8.37 12.88
C SER A 703 7.91 7.59 13.61
N ILE A 704 6.87 7.11 12.92
CA ILE A 704 5.79 6.31 13.52
C ILE A 704 6.30 4.90 13.83
N SER A 705 6.92 4.25 12.86
CA SER A 705 7.48 2.90 13.00
C SER A 705 8.65 2.85 13.98
N ARG A 706 9.48 3.91 14.07
CA ARG A 706 10.52 4.03 15.10
C ARG A 706 9.96 4.25 16.50
N ALA A 707 8.85 4.97 16.65
CA ALA A 707 8.18 5.16 17.93
C ALA A 707 7.34 3.95 18.39
N SER A 708 7.04 3.00 17.49
CA SER A 708 6.25 1.80 17.77
C SER A 708 6.97 0.81 18.69
N GLN A 709 6.29 0.40 19.77
CA GLN A 709 6.79 -0.68 20.64
C GLN A 709 6.73 -2.03 19.93
N THR A 710 5.70 -2.24 19.12
CA THR A 710 5.50 -3.47 18.37
C THR A 710 6.60 -3.66 17.33
N MET A 711 6.97 -2.60 16.60
CA MET A 711 8.10 -2.65 15.65
C MET A 711 9.43 -2.91 16.39
N ALA A 712 9.67 -2.27 17.52
CA ALA A 712 10.86 -2.54 18.35
C ALA A 712 10.92 -3.99 18.85
N LYS A 713 9.78 -4.53 19.27
CA LYS A 713 9.62 -5.95 19.62
C LYS A 713 9.91 -6.86 18.42
N CYS A 714 9.44 -6.52 17.21
CA CYS A 714 9.73 -7.28 16.00
C CYS A 714 11.23 -7.28 15.68
N VAL A 715 11.88 -6.12 15.72
CA VAL A 715 13.34 -6.00 15.52
C VAL A 715 14.09 -6.89 16.51
N LYS A 716 13.74 -6.82 17.81
CA LYS A 716 14.33 -7.68 18.84
C LYS A 716 14.09 -9.17 18.55
N ALA A 717 12.87 -9.52 18.14
CA ALA A 717 12.49 -10.91 17.87
C ALA A 717 13.28 -11.49 16.68
N VAL A 718 13.50 -10.71 15.62
CA VAL A 718 14.27 -11.18 14.46
C VAL A 718 15.78 -11.24 14.73
N THR A 719 16.30 -10.46 15.68
CA THR A 719 17.72 -10.49 16.05
C THR A 719 18.05 -11.55 17.11
N GLU A 720 17.18 -11.75 18.10
CA GLU A 720 17.44 -12.58 19.28
C GLU A 720 16.56 -13.85 19.35
N GLY A 721 15.58 -13.99 18.46
CA GLY A 721 14.61 -15.08 18.44
C GLY A 721 13.28 -14.75 19.13
N ALA A 722 12.25 -15.56 18.88
CA ALA A 722 10.88 -15.31 19.37
C ALA A 722 10.78 -15.25 20.90
N ALA A 723 11.51 -16.13 21.59
CA ALA A 723 11.52 -16.23 23.05
C ALA A 723 12.08 -14.96 23.74
N ALA A 724 12.86 -14.14 23.03
CA ALA A 724 13.44 -12.92 23.59
C ALA A 724 12.40 -11.81 23.86
N VAL A 725 11.18 -11.99 23.36
CA VAL A 725 10.08 -11.00 23.40
C VAL A 725 8.88 -11.52 24.18
N ASP A 726 8.94 -12.74 24.71
CA ASP A 726 7.90 -13.27 25.58
C ASP A 726 7.88 -12.42 26.86
N GLU A 727 6.78 -11.69 27.05
CA GLU A 727 6.51 -11.04 28.34
C GLU A 727 6.32 -12.14 29.39
N PRO A 728 6.81 -11.95 30.63
CA PRO A 728 6.55 -12.92 31.69
C PRO A 728 5.04 -13.10 31.77
N SER A 729 4.59 -14.36 31.67
CA SER A 729 3.19 -14.71 31.80
C SER A 729 2.65 -14.04 33.06
N VAL A 730 1.78 -13.05 32.88
CA VAL A 730 0.98 -12.53 34.00
C VAL A 730 0.04 -13.67 34.35
N CYS A 731 0.46 -14.46 35.35
CA CYS A 731 -0.34 -15.50 35.98
C CYS A 731 -1.55 -14.91 36.69
#